data_AF-A0A9N9VQ26-F1
#
_entry.id   AF-A0A9N9VQ26-F1
#
_cell.length_a   1.000
_cell.length_b   1.000
_cell.length_c   1.000
_cell.angle_alpha   90.00
_cell.angle_beta   90.00
_cell.angle_gamma   90.00
#
_symmetry.space_group_name_H-M   'P 1'
#
loop_
_entity.id
_entity.type
_entity.pdbx_description
1 polymer ?
#
loop_
_entity_poly.entity_id
_entity_poly.type
_entity_poly.pdbx_seq_one_letter_code
_entity_poly.pdbx_strand_id
1 'polypeptide(L)'
;MEPSSATPSLQDLPAETLNQIASYLTSHQPSLYAFSLASRACHCIASPFIFHQLNITVSSPTSLKRDVDGIVCALSRTESARHVNCLSFKGSLCFNGGEYAESRKEAAYSRDAIDSVTRWFKATGTSEILTQEEPIPSGAYVIYDEPVIQKASEEDMAWAPAVGLIKLLPCLARLLYDCQNQFPPSLLDALHEHQPHCKLYHMTFRLRTLFWDTPNPYEMALATSPCLYGVKLACTDRDTDGDDDFNQAAMMDLVSGLSPNLREVTIVNFRAYMPSRFSRQPEPWHGLPGFIPGSSIGSLTSLSLIGSVRNLLSGDLQSWAKSTDFRCLHHLALGGGFGAESVGIPGDVMEWISRTCSFPQLKTLIARLDRDNFDDQKPDYSRQAVEFFRAIKPLDELSVSGPLDPDILDAILSGPGQTVKKLDLRPYESPFQVDNRWFRRDIPMIFTKQHILQIRAQCPGLEELAIPVKRTKSDAIEADIYRTFSKFNSLRSLFLTLDCSNWRVVRDPTYQPAFDEEDDKPCEVLGEWLKEGHARETFMNCAVDERLARSIWEIVCQDKVGRKLESLKIWTKGGGEFGNTTSGGNMPDIIANLSRSWLIELVPRHDENMISVRELGLKAREARDKEGRERDERRDVYLPEQGIEPTSRDCHPMRAFRRVWPCKQDSKDWRLEWSSLPLQS
;
A
#
# COMPACT_ATOMS: atom_id res chain seq x y z
N MET A 1 28.31 -6.55 61.31
CA MET A 1 28.77 -6.86 59.95
C MET A 1 27.59 -7.41 59.19
N GLU A 2 26.82 -6.53 58.55
CA GLU A 2 25.75 -6.93 57.62
C GLU A 2 26.34 -7.11 56.22
N PRO A 3 25.92 -8.13 55.45
CA PRO A 3 26.37 -8.32 54.08
C PRO A 3 25.70 -7.29 53.16
N SER A 4 26.52 -6.52 52.46
CA SER A 4 26.12 -5.62 51.38
C SER A 4 25.34 -6.40 50.31
N SER A 5 24.02 -6.18 50.22
CA SER A 5 23.20 -6.67 49.12
C SER A 5 23.58 -5.92 47.84
N ALA A 6 24.42 -6.52 47.00
CA ALA A 6 24.72 -6.00 45.68
C ALA A 6 23.42 -5.96 44.86
N THR A 7 23.03 -4.78 44.39
CA THR A 7 21.96 -4.63 43.41
C THR A 7 22.38 -5.37 42.13
N PRO A 8 21.60 -6.34 41.63
CA PRO A 8 21.96 -7.10 40.44
C PRO A 8 22.07 -6.14 39.25
N SER A 9 23.22 -6.15 38.57
CA SER A 9 23.47 -5.39 37.35
C SER A 9 22.88 -6.13 36.15
N LEU A 10 22.55 -5.40 35.08
CA LEU A 10 22.12 -5.99 33.80
C LEU A 10 23.13 -7.04 33.29
N GLN A 11 24.40 -6.88 33.67
CA GLN A 11 25.52 -7.75 33.30
C GLN A 11 25.51 -9.10 34.03
N ASP A 12 24.80 -9.18 35.16
CA ASP A 12 24.71 -10.37 36.01
C ASP A 12 23.53 -11.28 35.59
N LEU A 13 22.73 -10.86 34.61
CA LEU A 13 21.62 -11.64 34.09
C LEU A 13 22.12 -12.83 33.25
N PRO A 14 21.41 -13.98 33.30
CA PRO A 14 21.68 -15.11 32.42
C PRO A 14 21.62 -14.71 30.94
N ALA A 15 22.43 -15.38 30.11
CA ALA A 15 22.50 -15.11 28.68
C ALA A 15 21.14 -15.34 27.99
N GLU A 16 20.34 -16.29 28.47
CA GLU A 16 18.99 -16.57 27.99
C GLU A 16 18.06 -15.37 28.21
N THR A 17 18.14 -14.73 29.38
CA THR A 17 17.35 -13.54 29.71
C THR A 17 17.76 -12.35 28.85
N LEU A 18 19.06 -12.12 28.68
CA LEU A 18 19.57 -11.08 27.78
C LEU A 18 19.19 -11.34 26.32
N ASN A 19 19.13 -12.60 25.89
CA ASN A 19 18.69 -12.99 24.55
C ASN A 19 17.20 -12.70 24.34
N GLN A 20 16.35 -13.03 25.33
CA GLN A 20 14.95 -12.65 25.30
C GLN A 20 14.79 -11.13 25.21
N ILE A 21 15.53 -10.36 26.01
CA ILE A 21 15.52 -8.89 25.94
C ILE A 21 15.91 -8.41 24.54
N ALA A 22 17.03 -8.89 23.98
CA ALA A 22 17.46 -8.53 22.63
C ALA A 22 16.40 -8.88 21.57
N SER A 23 15.74 -10.03 21.69
CA SER A 23 14.67 -10.47 20.79
C SER A 23 13.46 -9.52 20.84
N TYR A 24 13.06 -9.02 22.02
CA TYR A 24 12.00 -8.03 22.15
C TYR A 24 12.40 -6.67 21.55
N LEU A 25 13.68 -6.29 21.68
CA LEU A 25 14.21 -5.03 21.14
C LEU A 25 14.36 -5.02 19.61
N THR A 26 14.26 -6.18 18.93
CA THR A 26 14.29 -6.23 17.45
C THR A 26 13.19 -5.40 16.80
N SER A 27 12.07 -5.20 17.51
CA SER A 27 10.96 -4.32 17.09
C SER A 27 11.36 -2.85 16.99
N HIS A 28 12.42 -2.42 17.67
CA HIS A 28 12.91 -1.04 17.66
C HIS A 28 14.45 -1.01 17.59
N GLN A 29 14.98 -1.00 16.37
CA GLN A 29 16.42 -1.03 16.09
C GLN A 29 17.27 -0.06 16.93
N PRO A 30 16.88 1.22 17.14
CA PRO A 30 17.69 2.12 17.98
C PRO A 30 17.89 1.61 19.41
N SER A 31 16.87 0.97 20.00
CA SER A 31 16.99 0.39 21.34
C SER A 31 17.88 -0.84 21.34
N LEU A 32 17.83 -1.66 20.28
CA LEU A 32 18.72 -2.81 20.11
C LEU A 32 20.18 -2.36 20.01
N TYR A 33 20.47 -1.29 19.26
CA TYR A 33 21.80 -0.70 19.21
C TYR A 33 22.25 -0.17 20.57
N ALA A 34 21.41 0.59 21.27
CA ALA A 34 21.73 1.10 22.61
C ALA A 34 22.01 -0.05 23.60
N PHE A 35 21.23 -1.12 23.55
CA PHE A 35 21.45 -2.34 24.33
C PHE A 35 22.79 -3.00 23.98
N SER A 36 23.14 -3.11 22.69
CA SER A 36 24.42 -3.67 22.24
C SER A 36 25.64 -2.88 22.73
N LEU A 37 25.48 -1.59 23.03
CA LEU A 37 26.54 -0.71 23.52
C LEU A 37 26.69 -0.74 25.05
N ALA A 38 25.73 -1.34 25.78
CA ALA A 38 25.70 -1.30 27.24
C ALA A 38 26.75 -2.22 27.89
N SER A 39 27.08 -3.36 27.29
CA SER A 39 28.12 -4.28 27.78
C SER A 39 28.60 -5.23 26.69
N ARG A 40 29.75 -5.89 26.90
CA ARG A 40 30.26 -6.92 25.98
C ARG A 40 29.31 -8.13 25.86
N ALA A 41 28.69 -8.54 26.96
CA ALA A 41 27.70 -9.63 26.96
C ALA A 41 26.46 -9.26 26.13
N CYS A 42 25.93 -8.05 26.33
CA CYS A 42 24.82 -7.53 25.54
C CYS A 42 25.20 -7.39 24.07
N HIS A 43 26.43 -6.96 23.76
CA HIS A 43 26.93 -6.90 22.39
C HIS A 43 26.89 -8.28 21.73
N CYS A 44 27.52 -9.29 22.33
CA CYS A 44 27.57 -10.65 21.78
C CYS A 44 26.18 -11.24 21.55
N ILE A 45 25.23 -10.94 22.42
CA ILE A 45 23.83 -11.42 22.32
C ILE A 45 23.04 -10.63 21.28
N ALA A 46 23.30 -9.33 21.12
CA ALA A 46 22.63 -8.48 20.14
C ALA A 46 23.19 -8.65 18.71
N SER A 47 24.46 -9.04 18.54
CA SER A 47 25.12 -9.16 17.23
C SER A 47 24.31 -9.99 16.21
N PRO A 48 23.75 -11.18 16.55
CA PRO A 48 22.97 -11.96 15.60
C PRO A 48 21.72 -11.23 15.08
N PHE A 49 21.11 -10.39 15.92
CA PHE A 49 19.93 -9.61 15.56
C PHE A 49 20.29 -8.36 14.75
N ILE A 50 21.40 -7.71 15.08
CA ILE A 50 21.88 -6.51 14.39
C ILE A 50 22.32 -6.85 12.96
N PHE A 51 23.12 -7.90 12.80
CA PHE A 51 23.71 -8.26 11.51
C PHE A 51 22.84 -9.23 10.69
N HIS A 52 21.63 -9.55 11.15
CA HIS A 52 20.72 -10.47 10.47
C HIS A 52 20.43 -10.04 9.02
N GLN A 53 20.11 -8.75 8.85
CA GLN A 53 19.68 -8.18 7.58
C GLN A 53 20.56 -7.00 7.19
N LEU A 54 21.08 -7.05 5.96
CA LEU A 54 21.83 -5.96 5.34
C LEU A 54 21.00 -5.32 4.24
N ASN A 55 20.82 -4.00 4.32
CA ASN A 55 20.10 -3.22 3.32
C ASN A 55 21.07 -2.24 2.65
N ILE A 56 21.23 -2.34 1.33
CA ILE A 56 22.14 -1.51 0.54
C ILE A 56 21.31 -0.70 -0.45
N THR A 57 21.41 0.63 -0.33
CA THR A 57 20.79 1.56 -1.27
C THR A 57 21.76 1.86 -2.40
N VAL A 58 21.38 1.48 -3.62
CA VAL A 58 22.18 1.59 -4.84
C VAL A 58 21.84 2.89 -5.55
N SER A 59 22.86 3.68 -5.85
CA SER A 59 22.74 4.99 -6.55
C SER A 59 23.82 5.18 -7.62
N SER A 60 25.06 4.80 -7.32
CA SER A 60 26.19 4.87 -8.24
C SER A 60 27.20 3.74 -7.94
N PRO A 61 28.08 3.39 -8.89
CA PRO A 61 29.14 2.42 -8.66
C PRO A 61 30.06 2.78 -7.48
N THR A 62 30.35 4.07 -7.30
CA THR A 62 31.20 4.56 -6.22
C THR A 62 30.52 4.47 -4.86
N SER A 63 29.22 4.79 -4.77
CA SER A 63 28.45 4.61 -3.54
C SER A 63 28.35 3.13 -3.18
N LEU A 64 28.01 2.29 -4.16
CA LEU A 64 27.89 0.84 -3.95
C LEU A 64 29.19 0.25 -3.39
N LYS A 65 30.33 0.59 -4.00
CA LYS A 65 31.64 0.14 -3.51
C LYS A 65 31.92 0.61 -2.08
N ARG A 66 31.75 1.91 -1.81
CA ARG A 66 31.99 2.49 -0.47
C ARG A 66 31.11 1.82 0.59
N ASP A 67 29.83 1.63 0.30
CA ASP A 67 28.86 1.10 1.24
C ASP A 67 29.14 -0.39 1.51
N VAL A 68 29.46 -1.17 0.47
CA VAL A 68 29.89 -2.57 0.61
C VAL A 68 31.22 -2.69 1.36
N ASP A 69 32.23 -1.89 1.03
CA ASP A 69 33.53 -1.91 1.72
C ASP A 69 33.37 -1.58 3.21
N GLY A 70 32.48 -0.63 3.53
CA GLY A 70 32.10 -0.30 4.91
C GLY A 70 31.46 -1.48 5.64
N ILE A 71 30.53 -2.19 4.99
CA ILE A 71 29.89 -3.40 5.53
C ILE A 71 30.93 -4.51 5.74
N VAL A 72 31.79 -4.78 4.76
CA VAL A 72 32.82 -5.82 4.85
C VAL A 72 33.80 -5.51 5.99
N CYS A 73 34.20 -4.25 6.14
CA CYS A 73 35.02 -3.82 7.27
C CYS A 73 34.31 -4.04 8.62
N ALA A 74 33.02 -3.73 8.70
CA ALA A 74 32.23 -3.93 9.91
C ALA A 74 32.11 -5.43 10.26
N LEU A 75 31.72 -6.27 9.29
CA LEU A 75 31.55 -7.71 9.48
C LEU A 75 32.85 -8.41 9.85
N SER A 76 33.98 -7.98 9.27
CA SER A 76 35.29 -8.55 9.58
C SER A 76 35.74 -8.19 10.99
N ARG A 77 35.49 -6.96 11.45
CA ARG A 77 35.82 -6.52 12.82
C ARG A 77 35.02 -7.23 13.89
N THR A 78 33.78 -7.63 13.59
CA THR A 78 32.86 -8.24 14.55
C THR A 78 32.67 -9.74 14.34
N GLU A 79 33.40 -10.34 13.39
CA GLU A 79 33.24 -11.75 12.98
C GLU A 79 31.76 -12.15 12.74
N SER A 80 30.96 -11.20 12.25
CA SER A 80 29.49 -11.33 12.22
C SER A 80 28.92 -11.78 10.89
N ALA A 81 29.76 -12.09 9.90
CA ALA A 81 29.33 -12.55 8.58
C ALA A 81 28.45 -13.81 8.63
N ARG A 82 28.67 -14.70 9.61
CA ARG A 82 27.85 -15.89 9.88
C ARG A 82 26.42 -15.61 10.34
N HIS A 83 26.15 -14.37 10.80
CA HIS A 83 24.83 -13.98 11.29
C HIS A 83 23.95 -13.37 10.19
N VAL A 84 24.55 -12.97 9.08
CA VAL A 84 23.82 -12.40 7.94
C VAL A 84 23.11 -13.52 7.20
N ASN A 85 21.78 -13.44 7.15
CA ASN A 85 20.96 -14.38 6.40
C ASN A 85 20.13 -13.71 5.29
N CYS A 86 20.04 -12.37 5.29
CA CYS A 86 19.22 -11.59 4.39
C CYS A 86 20.02 -10.41 3.85
N LEU A 87 20.13 -10.32 2.53
CA LEU A 87 20.76 -9.19 1.84
C LEU A 87 19.72 -8.54 0.92
N SER A 88 19.61 -7.22 0.96
CA SER A 88 18.68 -6.44 0.15
C SER A 88 19.41 -5.37 -0.64
N PHE A 89 19.19 -5.32 -1.94
CA PHE A 89 19.61 -4.22 -2.81
C PHE A 89 18.38 -3.42 -3.23
N LYS A 90 18.45 -2.10 -3.11
CA LYS A 90 17.35 -1.20 -3.50
C LYS A 90 17.87 0.04 -4.21
N GLY A 91 17.26 0.43 -5.34
CA GLY A 91 17.57 1.70 -6.02
C GLY A 91 17.93 1.54 -7.49
N SER A 92 18.93 2.26 -7.97
CA SER A 92 19.35 2.24 -9.38
C SER A 92 20.82 2.65 -9.54
N LEU A 93 21.57 1.98 -10.40
CA LEU A 93 22.93 2.36 -10.78
C LEU A 93 22.88 3.41 -11.89
N CYS A 94 23.26 4.63 -11.55
CA CYS A 94 23.42 5.71 -12.52
C CYS A 94 24.89 5.88 -12.92
N PHE A 95 25.17 5.77 -14.23
CA PHE A 95 26.43 6.18 -14.85
C PHE A 95 26.35 7.67 -15.24
N ASN A 96 27.34 8.47 -14.84
CA ASN A 96 27.38 9.90 -15.13
C ASN A 96 27.49 10.18 -16.65
N GLY A 97 26.43 10.74 -17.24
CA GLY A 97 26.49 11.71 -18.35
C GLY A 97 27.16 11.32 -19.68
N GLY A 98 26.93 10.12 -20.23
CA GLY A 98 27.27 9.78 -21.62
C GLY A 98 26.10 10.00 -22.60
N GLU A 99 26.34 9.90 -23.92
CA GLU A 99 25.32 9.98 -25.00
C GLU A 99 24.11 9.03 -24.79
N TYR A 100 24.29 7.94 -24.02
CA TYR A 100 23.24 7.06 -23.46
C TYR A 100 22.27 7.73 -22.46
N ALA A 101 22.47 9.02 -22.15
CA ALA A 101 21.55 9.83 -21.36
C ALA A 101 20.40 10.39 -22.22
N GLU A 102 20.55 10.49 -23.54
CA GLU A 102 19.52 11.06 -24.43
C GLU A 102 18.38 10.08 -24.74
N SER A 103 18.67 8.80 -24.95
CA SER A 103 17.62 7.75 -25.00
C SER A 103 16.87 7.62 -23.67
N ARG A 104 17.55 7.90 -22.55
CA ARG A 104 16.93 8.03 -21.23
C ARG A 104 16.04 9.27 -21.07
N LYS A 105 16.17 10.31 -21.91
CA LYS A 105 15.27 11.49 -21.90
C LYS A 105 13.93 11.18 -22.56
N GLU A 106 13.86 10.34 -23.58
CA GLU A 106 12.59 9.89 -24.17
C GLU A 106 11.88 8.89 -23.26
N ALA A 107 12.63 7.94 -22.69
CA ALA A 107 12.15 7.10 -21.59
C ALA A 107 11.93 7.86 -20.26
N ALA A 108 12.28 9.16 -20.18
CA ALA A 108 11.96 10.01 -19.04
C ALA A 108 10.50 10.45 -19.05
N TYR A 109 9.87 10.62 -20.21
CA TYR A 109 8.45 11.01 -20.33
C TYR A 109 7.48 9.91 -19.83
N SER A 110 7.79 8.63 -20.08
CA SER A 110 7.05 7.50 -19.52
C SER A 110 7.40 7.24 -18.04
N ARG A 111 8.67 7.46 -17.65
CA ARG A 111 9.11 7.46 -16.25
C ARG A 111 8.40 8.52 -15.40
N ASP A 112 8.05 9.66 -15.98
CA ASP A 112 7.39 10.77 -15.28
C ASP A 112 6.00 10.37 -14.76
N ALA A 113 5.30 9.42 -15.41
CA ALA A 113 4.01 8.90 -14.94
C ALA A 113 4.15 7.97 -13.71
N ILE A 114 5.15 7.08 -13.70
CA ILE A 114 5.45 6.19 -12.57
C ILE A 114 6.04 6.99 -11.39
N ASP A 115 6.93 7.94 -11.68
CA ASP A 115 7.52 8.83 -10.68
C ASP A 115 6.48 9.82 -10.14
N SER A 116 5.54 10.33 -10.95
CA SER A 116 4.51 11.27 -10.47
C SER A 116 3.53 10.64 -9.50
N VAL A 117 3.01 9.43 -9.73
CA VAL A 117 2.11 8.76 -8.77
C VAL A 117 2.88 8.38 -7.50
N THR A 118 4.11 7.88 -7.64
CA THR A 118 4.97 7.57 -6.48
C THR A 118 5.34 8.83 -5.70
N ARG A 119 5.65 9.92 -6.38
CA ARG A 119 5.93 11.24 -5.80
C ARG A 119 4.69 11.78 -5.12
N TRP A 120 3.51 11.69 -5.73
CA TRP A 120 2.25 12.10 -5.14
C TRP A 120 1.91 11.27 -3.89
N PHE A 121 2.11 9.95 -3.94
CA PHE A 121 1.91 9.03 -2.81
C PHE A 121 2.81 9.38 -1.62
N LYS A 122 4.05 9.82 -1.89
CA LYS A 122 4.98 10.35 -0.87
C LYS A 122 4.63 11.77 -0.43
N ALA A 123 4.28 12.66 -1.36
CA ALA A 123 3.98 14.08 -1.12
C ALA A 123 2.65 14.30 -0.39
N THR A 124 1.75 13.33 -0.43
CA THR A 124 0.54 13.29 0.39
C THR A 124 0.78 12.67 1.77
N GLY A 125 1.93 12.02 1.99
CA GLY A 125 2.23 11.27 3.22
C GLY A 125 1.55 9.90 3.28
N THR A 126 0.82 9.51 2.22
CA THR A 126 0.07 8.24 2.16
C THR A 126 0.98 7.01 2.31
N SER A 127 2.24 7.10 1.88
CA SER A 127 3.23 6.05 2.09
C SER A 127 3.52 5.71 3.55
N GLU A 128 3.35 6.67 4.47
CA GLU A 128 3.49 6.41 5.91
C GLU A 128 2.22 5.81 6.52
N ILE A 129 1.07 6.04 5.87
CA ILE A 129 -0.24 5.57 6.34
C ILE A 129 -0.47 4.12 5.88
N LEU A 130 -0.32 3.88 4.57
CA LEU A 130 -0.55 2.60 3.90
C LEU A 130 0.79 1.88 3.64
N THR A 131 1.48 1.50 4.70
CA THR A 131 2.82 0.89 4.61
C THR A 131 2.86 -0.46 3.90
N GLN A 132 1.71 -1.12 3.75
CA GLN A 132 1.56 -2.43 3.12
C GLN A 132 1.02 -2.33 1.69
N GLU A 133 0.68 -1.13 1.22
CA GLU A 133 0.20 -0.92 -0.14
C GLU A 133 1.21 -0.14 -0.93
N GLU A 134 1.33 -0.52 -2.20
CA GLU A 134 2.12 0.21 -3.15
C GLU A 134 1.21 1.01 -4.09
N PRO A 135 1.65 2.22 -4.51
CA PRO A 135 0.97 2.95 -5.55
C PRO A 135 1.05 2.16 -6.85
N ILE A 136 -0.08 2.04 -7.54
CA ILE A 136 -0.14 1.53 -8.90
C ILE A 136 -0.10 2.75 -9.82
N PRO A 137 1.02 3.01 -10.49
CA PRO A 137 1.09 3.97 -11.57
C PRO A 137 -0.09 3.89 -12.54
N SER A 138 -0.58 5.04 -12.98
CA SER A 138 -1.52 5.16 -14.09
C SER A 138 -0.93 6.17 -15.06
N GLY A 139 -0.72 5.80 -16.33
CA GLY A 139 -0.18 6.70 -17.34
C GLY A 139 0.63 6.01 -18.44
N ALA A 140 1.48 6.78 -19.12
CA ALA A 140 2.35 6.27 -20.18
C ALA A 140 3.32 5.24 -19.62
N TYR A 141 3.12 3.96 -19.94
CA TYR A 141 4.02 2.85 -19.63
C TYR A 141 4.62 2.37 -20.94
N VAL A 142 5.93 2.55 -21.12
CA VAL A 142 6.69 2.07 -22.29
C VAL A 142 7.27 0.69 -21.97
N ILE A 143 7.06 -0.29 -22.87
CA ILE A 143 7.57 -1.66 -22.69
C ILE A 143 9.04 -1.78 -23.14
N TYR A 144 9.56 -0.84 -23.97
CA TYR A 144 10.84 -0.98 -24.67
C TYR A 144 12.17 -0.71 -23.93
N ASP A 145 13.08 -1.68 -24.14
CA ASP A 145 14.51 -1.62 -24.49
C ASP A 145 15.51 -0.84 -23.62
N GLU A 146 15.55 -1.15 -22.33
CA GLU A 146 16.88 -1.17 -21.72
C GLU A 146 17.67 -2.37 -22.28
N PRO A 147 18.90 -2.19 -22.78
CA PRO A 147 19.68 -3.29 -23.32
C PRO A 147 19.86 -4.37 -22.25
N VAL A 148 19.86 -5.63 -22.67
CA VAL A 148 20.19 -6.73 -21.76
C VAL A 148 21.62 -6.51 -21.26
N ILE A 149 21.80 -6.57 -19.95
CA ILE A 149 23.12 -6.39 -19.34
C ILE A 149 24.07 -7.47 -19.87
N GLN A 150 25.16 -7.05 -20.50
CA GLN A 150 26.17 -7.97 -21.00
C GLN A 150 27.12 -8.36 -19.87
N LYS A 151 27.50 -9.63 -19.82
CA LYS A 151 28.51 -10.12 -18.89
C LYS A 151 29.82 -9.38 -19.09
N ALA A 152 30.46 -8.95 -18.00
CA ALA A 152 31.67 -8.12 -17.98
C ALA A 152 31.54 -6.74 -18.65
N SER A 153 30.32 -6.26 -18.89
CA SER A 153 30.08 -4.84 -19.22
C SER A 153 30.46 -3.92 -18.06
N GLU A 154 30.59 -2.61 -18.32
CA GLU A 154 30.81 -1.63 -17.25
C GLU A 154 29.73 -1.72 -16.16
N GLU A 155 28.49 -1.97 -16.57
CA GLU A 155 27.37 -2.16 -15.64
C GLU A 155 27.53 -3.42 -14.79
N ASP A 156 27.88 -4.56 -15.39
CA ASP A 156 28.09 -5.81 -14.65
C ASP A 156 29.29 -5.70 -13.69
N MET A 157 30.38 -5.10 -14.16
CA MET A 157 31.61 -4.91 -13.36
C MET A 157 31.40 -3.95 -12.19
N ALA A 158 30.44 -3.02 -12.26
CA ALA A 158 30.09 -2.14 -11.15
C ALA A 158 29.57 -2.93 -9.93
N TRP A 159 29.03 -4.14 -10.12
CA TRP A 159 28.55 -5.01 -9.05
C TRP A 159 29.63 -5.89 -8.41
N ALA A 160 30.88 -5.83 -8.86
CA ALA A 160 31.99 -6.61 -8.29
C ALA A 160 32.12 -6.50 -6.75
N PRO A 161 31.91 -5.34 -6.10
CA PRO A 161 31.89 -5.27 -4.64
C PRO A 161 30.80 -6.16 -4.03
N ALA A 162 29.58 -6.12 -4.57
CA ALA A 162 28.45 -6.93 -4.11
C ALA A 162 28.70 -8.44 -4.32
N VAL A 163 29.34 -8.82 -5.43
CA VAL A 163 29.83 -10.20 -5.65
C VAL A 163 30.78 -10.61 -4.52
N GLY A 164 31.75 -9.76 -4.19
CA GLY A 164 32.68 -9.99 -3.08
C GLY A 164 31.97 -10.17 -1.74
N LEU A 165 30.92 -9.38 -1.48
CA LEU A 165 30.09 -9.52 -0.28
C LEU A 165 29.38 -10.88 -0.23
N ILE A 166 28.69 -11.31 -1.30
CA ILE A 166 27.97 -12.60 -1.34
C ILE A 166 28.91 -13.78 -1.02
N LYS A 167 30.15 -13.73 -1.50
CA LYS A 167 31.19 -14.74 -1.21
C LYS A 167 31.56 -14.83 0.27
N LEU A 168 31.45 -13.72 1.00
CA LEU A 168 31.79 -13.63 2.42
C LEU A 168 30.64 -14.05 3.35
N LEU A 169 29.43 -14.28 2.85
CA LEU A 169 28.23 -14.53 3.66
C LEU A 169 27.82 -16.01 3.64
N PRO A 170 28.40 -16.90 4.48
CA PRO A 170 28.19 -18.35 4.37
C PRO A 170 26.76 -18.82 4.70
N CYS A 171 25.96 -17.98 5.35
CA CYS A 171 24.61 -18.33 5.82
C CYS A 171 23.51 -17.55 5.08
N LEU A 172 23.82 -17.00 3.89
CA LEU A 172 22.86 -16.21 3.11
C LEU A 172 21.69 -17.09 2.64
N ALA A 173 20.53 -16.89 3.25
CA ALA A 173 19.32 -17.65 2.93
C ALA A 173 18.38 -16.90 1.98
N ARG A 174 18.45 -15.56 1.97
CA ARG A 174 17.56 -14.69 1.20
C ARG A 174 18.34 -13.53 0.56
N LEU A 175 18.13 -13.34 -0.74
CA LEU A 175 18.55 -12.15 -1.46
C LEU A 175 17.31 -11.44 -2.03
N LEU A 176 17.13 -10.17 -1.69
CA LEU A 176 16.09 -9.31 -2.23
C LEU A 176 16.73 -8.31 -3.21
N TYR A 177 16.26 -8.31 -4.44
CA TYR A 177 16.70 -7.40 -5.49
C TYR A 177 15.55 -6.49 -5.90
N ASP A 178 15.59 -5.23 -5.44
CA ASP A 178 14.64 -4.15 -5.72
C ASP A 178 15.37 -2.98 -6.42
N CYS A 179 16.13 -3.32 -7.46
CA CYS A 179 16.84 -2.35 -8.28
C CYS A 179 16.20 -2.21 -9.66
N GLN A 180 16.22 -1.01 -10.21
CA GLN A 180 15.68 -0.73 -11.55
C GLN A 180 16.50 -1.39 -12.67
N ASN A 181 17.82 -1.52 -12.47
CA ASN A 181 18.70 -2.24 -13.38
C ASN A 181 18.28 -3.71 -13.49
N GLN A 182 18.64 -4.35 -14.60
CA GLN A 182 18.49 -5.80 -14.70
C GLN A 182 19.40 -6.48 -13.68
N PHE A 183 18.97 -7.63 -13.15
CA PHE A 183 19.84 -8.45 -12.32
C PHE A 183 21.18 -8.68 -13.04
N PRO A 184 22.34 -8.53 -12.39
CA PRO A 184 23.63 -8.67 -13.07
C PRO A 184 24.05 -10.13 -13.26
N PRO A 185 24.67 -10.48 -14.41
CA PRO A 185 25.23 -11.81 -14.65
C PRO A 185 26.24 -12.23 -13.59
N SER A 186 27.14 -11.33 -13.19
CA SER A 186 28.15 -11.62 -12.17
C SER A 186 27.55 -11.92 -10.79
N LEU A 187 26.42 -11.32 -10.43
CA LEU A 187 25.69 -11.65 -9.19
C LEU A 187 25.01 -13.01 -9.29
N LEU A 188 24.47 -13.36 -10.47
CA LEU A 188 23.84 -14.66 -10.69
C LEU A 188 24.86 -15.79 -10.57
N ASP A 189 26.01 -15.63 -11.23
CA ASP A 189 27.14 -16.56 -11.12
C ASP A 189 27.58 -16.72 -9.66
N ALA A 190 27.73 -15.60 -8.93
CA ALA A 190 28.13 -15.63 -7.53
C ALA A 190 27.13 -16.37 -6.62
N LEU A 191 25.83 -16.23 -6.89
CA LEU A 191 24.79 -16.98 -6.18
C LEU A 191 24.88 -18.48 -6.48
N HIS A 192 25.01 -18.86 -7.74
CA HIS A 192 25.09 -20.27 -8.13
C HIS A 192 26.36 -20.95 -7.59
N GLU A 193 27.50 -20.25 -7.62
CA GLU A 193 28.79 -20.78 -7.17
C GLU A 193 28.91 -20.87 -5.65
N HIS A 194 28.43 -19.84 -4.93
CA HIS A 194 28.71 -19.71 -3.50
C HIS A 194 27.48 -19.90 -2.61
N GLN A 195 26.27 -19.68 -3.12
CA GLN A 195 25.02 -19.67 -2.35
C GLN A 195 23.85 -20.40 -3.07
N PRO A 196 24.02 -21.67 -3.48
CA PRO A 196 23.03 -22.36 -4.33
C PRO A 196 21.66 -22.57 -3.66
N HIS A 197 21.59 -22.49 -2.32
CA HIS A 197 20.35 -22.61 -1.56
C HIS A 197 19.70 -21.26 -1.22
N CYS A 198 20.31 -20.15 -1.62
CA CYS A 198 19.77 -18.82 -1.37
C CYS A 198 18.50 -18.60 -2.20
N LYS A 199 17.45 -18.09 -1.56
CA LYS A 199 16.19 -17.70 -2.20
C LYS A 199 16.32 -16.28 -2.74
N LEU A 200 16.30 -16.14 -4.07
CA LEU A 200 16.27 -14.86 -4.78
C LEU A 200 14.82 -14.38 -4.90
N TYR A 201 14.57 -13.18 -4.39
CA TYR A 201 13.34 -12.42 -4.58
C TYR A 201 13.63 -11.24 -5.50
N HIS A 202 13.08 -11.26 -6.70
CA HIS A 202 13.31 -10.23 -7.71
C HIS A 202 12.09 -9.32 -7.83
N MET A 203 12.18 -8.09 -7.29
CA MET A 203 11.04 -7.19 -7.15
C MET A 203 10.73 -6.33 -8.40
N THR A 204 11.65 -6.33 -9.36
CA THR A 204 11.60 -5.58 -10.62
C THR A 204 11.79 -6.50 -11.84
N PHE A 205 11.29 -7.74 -11.76
CA PHE A 205 11.56 -8.77 -12.76
C PHE A 205 10.91 -8.43 -14.10
N ARG A 206 11.64 -8.59 -15.20
CA ARG A 206 11.13 -8.41 -16.56
C ARG A 206 12.01 -9.14 -17.57
N LEU A 207 11.37 -9.78 -18.54
CA LEU A 207 12.00 -10.30 -19.76
C LEU A 207 11.89 -9.21 -20.83
N ARG A 208 13.04 -8.70 -21.27
CA ARG A 208 13.13 -7.56 -22.21
C ARG A 208 13.14 -8.01 -23.67
N THR A 209 13.48 -9.28 -23.93
CA THR A 209 13.68 -9.80 -25.30
C THR A 209 12.56 -10.72 -25.80
N LEU A 210 11.36 -10.64 -25.22
CA LEU A 210 10.23 -11.50 -25.60
C LEU A 210 9.73 -11.31 -27.04
N PHE A 211 9.98 -10.14 -27.64
CA PHE A 211 9.62 -9.86 -29.04
C PHE A 211 10.64 -10.41 -30.04
N TRP A 212 11.79 -10.91 -29.57
CA TRP A 212 12.82 -11.43 -30.46
C TRP A 212 12.53 -12.89 -30.79
N ASP A 213 12.92 -13.33 -31.99
CA ASP A 213 12.76 -14.73 -32.43
C ASP A 213 13.40 -15.74 -31.46
N THR A 214 14.41 -15.31 -30.70
CA THR A 214 15.07 -16.13 -29.68
C THR A 214 15.31 -15.29 -28.43
N PRO A 215 14.70 -15.65 -27.28
CA PRO A 215 14.96 -14.99 -26.00
C PRO A 215 16.44 -15.00 -25.63
N ASN A 216 16.88 -13.94 -24.98
CA ASN A 216 18.27 -13.81 -24.59
C ASN A 216 18.70 -14.96 -23.64
N PRO A 217 19.84 -15.62 -23.89
CA PRO A 217 20.30 -16.73 -23.06
C PRO A 217 20.47 -16.36 -21.57
N TYR A 218 20.88 -15.12 -21.27
CA TYR A 218 21.02 -14.65 -19.90
C TYR A 218 19.67 -14.53 -19.19
N GLU A 219 18.68 -13.94 -19.87
CA GLU A 219 17.33 -13.80 -19.31
C GLU A 219 16.71 -15.17 -19.01
N MET A 220 16.91 -16.15 -19.91
CA MET A 220 16.49 -17.52 -19.68
C MET A 220 17.23 -18.17 -18.51
N ALA A 221 18.54 -17.96 -18.36
CA ALA A 221 19.31 -18.47 -17.22
C ALA A 221 18.84 -17.87 -15.88
N LEU A 222 18.48 -16.58 -15.87
CA LEU A 222 17.90 -15.93 -14.69
C LEU A 222 16.49 -16.48 -14.39
N ALA A 223 15.63 -16.57 -15.41
CA ALA A 223 14.25 -17.02 -15.28
C ALA A 223 14.15 -18.47 -14.79
N THR A 224 15.05 -19.34 -15.25
CA THR A 224 15.10 -20.77 -14.88
C THR A 224 16.07 -21.05 -13.73
N SER A 225 16.60 -20.01 -13.09
CA SER A 225 17.56 -20.15 -11.99
C SER A 225 16.95 -20.95 -10.83
N PRO A 226 17.68 -21.94 -10.27
CA PRO A 226 17.20 -22.71 -9.12
C PRO A 226 17.08 -21.85 -7.85
N CYS A 227 17.75 -20.69 -7.81
CA CYS A 227 17.65 -19.76 -6.69
C CYS A 227 16.40 -18.87 -6.78
N LEU A 228 15.76 -18.75 -7.95
CA LEU A 228 14.60 -17.87 -8.15
C LEU A 228 13.39 -18.41 -7.37
N TYR A 229 12.98 -17.69 -6.34
CA TYR A 229 11.95 -18.11 -5.41
C TYR A 229 10.69 -17.23 -5.47
N GLY A 230 10.88 -15.92 -5.62
CA GLY A 230 9.79 -14.96 -5.70
C GLY A 230 10.05 -13.90 -6.77
N VAL A 231 9.02 -13.53 -7.52
CA VAL A 231 9.12 -12.43 -8.49
C VAL A 231 7.95 -11.47 -8.37
N LYS A 232 8.25 -10.22 -8.65
CA LYS A 232 7.26 -9.18 -8.90
C LYS A 232 7.57 -8.53 -10.23
N LEU A 233 6.55 -8.42 -11.07
CA LEU A 233 6.65 -7.87 -12.41
C LEU A 233 5.48 -6.94 -12.71
N ALA A 234 5.81 -5.91 -13.49
CA ALA A 234 4.87 -4.97 -14.05
C ALA A 234 4.41 -5.48 -15.42
N CYS A 235 3.10 -5.51 -15.66
CA CYS A 235 2.49 -5.94 -16.92
C CYS A 235 1.45 -4.92 -17.39
N THR A 236 1.28 -4.79 -18.70
CA THR A 236 0.21 -4.04 -19.38
C THR A 236 -0.23 -4.88 -20.57
N ASP A 237 -1.42 -4.71 -21.15
CA ASP A 237 -1.75 -5.46 -22.38
C ASP A 237 -0.87 -5.02 -23.55
N ARG A 238 -0.63 -3.70 -23.61
CA ARG A 238 0.11 -3.02 -24.66
C ARG A 238 0.80 -1.80 -24.08
N ASP A 239 1.95 -1.40 -24.61
CA ASP A 239 2.57 -0.13 -24.25
C ASP A 239 2.06 1.05 -25.07
N THR A 240 2.57 2.23 -24.72
CA THR A 240 2.29 3.47 -25.43
C THR A 240 2.69 3.49 -26.90
N ASP A 241 3.60 2.60 -27.33
CA ASP A 241 4.10 2.51 -28.71
C ASP A 241 3.29 1.52 -29.56
N GLY A 242 2.51 0.64 -28.91
CA GLY A 242 1.57 -0.25 -29.56
C GLY A 242 1.96 -1.73 -29.51
N ASP A 243 2.90 -2.10 -28.64
CA ASP A 243 3.49 -3.44 -28.57
C ASP A 243 2.98 -4.26 -27.40
N ASP A 244 2.74 -5.55 -27.66
CA ASP A 244 2.01 -6.45 -26.77
C ASP A 244 2.92 -6.98 -25.63
N ASP A 245 2.56 -6.79 -24.36
CA ASP A 245 3.40 -7.31 -23.26
C ASP A 245 3.15 -8.81 -23.01
N PHE A 246 4.10 -9.64 -23.42
CA PHE A 246 4.03 -11.08 -23.19
C PHE A 246 4.54 -11.54 -21.83
N ASN A 247 4.99 -10.64 -20.93
CA ASN A 247 5.61 -11.04 -19.66
C ASN A 247 4.68 -11.86 -18.77
N GLN A 248 3.37 -11.57 -18.75
CA GLN A 248 2.42 -12.36 -17.96
C GLN A 248 2.28 -13.79 -18.50
N ALA A 249 2.18 -13.95 -19.82
CA ALA A 249 2.08 -15.26 -20.46
C ALA A 249 3.38 -16.06 -20.30
N ALA A 250 4.54 -15.43 -20.52
CA ALA A 250 5.85 -16.02 -20.25
C ALA A 250 5.98 -16.45 -18.78
N MET A 251 5.45 -15.65 -17.85
CA MET A 251 5.48 -15.98 -16.43
C MET A 251 4.64 -17.23 -16.10
N MET A 252 3.48 -17.39 -16.74
CA MET A 252 2.68 -18.60 -16.63
C MET A 252 3.46 -19.83 -17.12
N ASP A 253 4.20 -19.73 -18.23
CA ASP A 253 5.06 -20.82 -18.73
C ASP A 253 6.17 -21.18 -17.72
N LEU A 254 6.81 -20.16 -17.13
CA LEU A 254 7.84 -20.35 -16.10
C LEU A 254 7.29 -21.11 -14.89
N VAL A 255 6.14 -20.68 -14.38
CA VAL A 255 5.45 -21.32 -13.24
C VAL A 255 5.04 -22.74 -13.57
N SER A 256 4.57 -22.97 -14.80
CA SER A 256 4.04 -24.26 -15.22
C SER A 256 5.12 -25.35 -15.25
N GLY A 257 6.42 -25.02 -15.38
CA GLY A 257 7.46 -26.05 -15.34
C GLY A 257 8.91 -25.62 -15.48
N LEU A 258 9.19 -24.44 -16.04
CA LEU A 258 10.58 -24.04 -16.31
C LEU A 258 11.32 -23.54 -15.05
N SER A 259 10.58 -23.13 -14.00
CA SER A 259 11.14 -22.57 -12.76
C SER A 259 10.59 -23.33 -11.54
N PRO A 260 11.06 -24.56 -11.26
CA PRO A 260 10.43 -25.45 -10.29
C PRO A 260 10.52 -25.00 -8.83
N ASN A 261 11.40 -24.05 -8.50
CA ASN A 261 11.57 -23.49 -7.14
C ASN A 261 10.81 -22.19 -6.90
N LEU A 262 10.17 -21.66 -7.93
CA LEU A 262 9.37 -20.45 -7.85
C LEU A 262 8.08 -20.73 -7.05
N ARG A 263 7.81 -19.89 -6.04
CA ARG A 263 6.70 -20.08 -5.09
C ARG A 263 5.86 -18.82 -4.90
N GLU A 264 6.38 -17.65 -5.23
CA GLU A 264 5.68 -16.37 -5.01
C GLU A 264 5.70 -15.53 -6.29
N VAL A 265 4.53 -15.10 -6.74
CA VAL A 265 4.38 -14.28 -7.94
C VAL A 265 3.45 -13.10 -7.66
N THR A 266 3.93 -11.90 -7.96
CA THR A 266 3.12 -10.67 -7.95
C THR A 266 3.11 -10.04 -9.34
N ILE A 267 1.94 -10.05 -9.98
CA ILE A 267 1.68 -9.31 -11.20
C ILE A 267 1.04 -7.98 -10.82
N VAL A 268 1.69 -6.88 -11.24
CA VAL A 268 1.15 -5.52 -11.11
C VAL A 268 0.67 -5.07 -12.47
N ASN A 269 -0.64 -4.97 -12.64
CA ASN A 269 -1.26 -4.65 -13.92
C ASN A 269 -1.45 -3.14 -14.08
N PHE A 270 -0.89 -2.61 -15.16
CA PHE A 270 -0.93 -1.21 -15.50
C PHE A 270 -1.91 -0.96 -16.63
N ARG A 271 -2.54 0.22 -16.59
CA ARG A 271 -3.29 0.73 -17.73
C ARG A 271 -2.39 1.70 -18.48
N ALA A 272 -1.86 1.28 -19.63
CA ALA A 272 -1.19 2.20 -20.55
C ALA A 272 -2.20 3.17 -21.17
N TYR A 273 -1.80 4.43 -21.34
CA TYR A 273 -2.58 5.39 -22.12
C TYR A 273 -2.46 5.04 -23.61
N MET A 274 -3.50 4.44 -24.18
CA MET A 274 -3.52 4.01 -25.59
C MET A 274 -4.27 5.01 -26.47
N PRO A 275 -3.61 5.64 -27.46
CA PRO A 275 -4.30 6.31 -28.55
C PRO A 275 -5.19 5.33 -29.32
N SER A 276 -6.43 5.71 -29.66
CA SER A 276 -7.43 4.84 -30.32
C SER A 276 -6.97 4.20 -31.63
N ARG A 277 -5.90 4.72 -32.25
CA ARG A 277 -5.26 4.22 -33.48
C ARG A 277 -4.55 2.87 -33.32
N PHE A 278 -4.30 2.40 -32.10
CA PHE A 278 -3.60 1.13 -31.84
C PHE A 278 -4.54 -0.03 -31.50
N SER A 279 -5.82 0.02 -31.88
CA SER A 279 -6.76 -1.08 -31.66
C SER A 279 -6.55 -2.23 -32.67
N ARG A 280 -5.41 -2.94 -32.59
CA ARG A 280 -5.18 -4.22 -33.28
C ARG A 280 -5.41 -5.40 -32.33
N GLN A 281 -5.79 -6.55 -32.89
CA GLN A 281 -5.81 -7.82 -32.15
C GLN A 281 -4.38 -8.12 -31.66
N PRO A 282 -4.19 -8.51 -30.38
CA PRO A 282 -2.89 -8.92 -29.87
C PRO A 282 -2.32 -10.10 -30.68
N GLU A 283 -1.01 -10.12 -30.86
CA GLU A 283 -0.33 -11.27 -31.42
C GLU A 283 -0.44 -12.48 -30.48
N PRO A 284 -0.58 -13.70 -31.01
CA PRO A 284 -0.65 -14.89 -30.18
C PRO A 284 0.67 -15.14 -29.46
N TRP A 285 0.61 -15.48 -28.18
CA TRP A 285 1.78 -15.93 -27.44
C TRP A 285 2.23 -17.33 -27.91
N HIS A 286 3.50 -17.47 -28.29
CA HIS A 286 4.04 -18.71 -28.87
C HIS A 286 4.72 -19.64 -27.84
N GLY A 287 4.85 -19.21 -26.59
CA GLY A 287 5.51 -19.97 -25.53
C GLY A 287 7.01 -19.70 -25.42
N LEU A 288 7.55 -19.89 -24.21
CA LEU A 288 9.01 -19.85 -24.01
C LEU A 288 9.73 -21.06 -24.64
N PRO A 289 11.00 -20.92 -25.07
CA PRO A 289 11.80 -22.03 -25.55
C PRO A 289 11.88 -23.17 -24.52
N GLY A 290 11.59 -24.40 -24.97
CA GLY A 290 11.59 -25.58 -24.11
C GLY A 290 10.31 -25.77 -23.28
N PHE A 291 9.34 -24.84 -23.36
CA PHE A 291 8.04 -25.02 -22.77
C PHE A 291 7.20 -26.03 -23.56
N ILE A 292 6.56 -26.96 -22.85
CA ILE A 292 5.61 -27.90 -23.42
C ILE A 292 4.28 -27.72 -22.68
N PRO A 293 3.24 -27.17 -23.34
CA PRO A 293 1.94 -26.94 -22.72
C PRO A 293 1.38 -28.19 -22.05
N GLY A 294 0.96 -28.08 -20.78
CA GLY A 294 0.35 -29.17 -20.02
C GLY A 294 1.29 -30.27 -19.55
N SER A 295 2.61 -30.13 -19.75
CA SER A 295 3.60 -31.13 -19.31
C SER A 295 3.80 -31.16 -17.79
N SER A 296 3.58 -30.05 -17.11
CA SER A 296 3.69 -29.92 -15.65
C SER A 296 2.77 -28.82 -15.13
N ILE A 297 2.52 -28.84 -13.82
CA ILE A 297 1.74 -27.82 -13.11
C ILE A 297 2.58 -27.24 -11.97
N GLY A 298 2.60 -25.92 -11.87
CA GLY A 298 3.31 -25.20 -10.82
C GLY A 298 2.69 -25.36 -9.44
N SER A 299 3.46 -25.07 -8.39
CA SER A 299 3.03 -25.16 -6.98
C SER A 299 3.24 -23.85 -6.24
N LEU A 300 2.65 -22.76 -6.75
CA LEU A 300 2.74 -21.47 -6.09
C LEU A 300 2.10 -21.51 -4.69
N THR A 301 2.74 -20.82 -3.76
CA THR A 301 2.24 -20.57 -2.41
C THR A 301 1.65 -19.17 -2.27
N SER A 302 2.05 -18.23 -3.13
CA SER A 302 1.54 -16.86 -3.15
C SER A 302 1.31 -16.41 -4.59
N LEU A 303 0.09 -15.97 -4.89
CA LEU A 303 -0.27 -15.36 -6.17
C LEU A 303 -0.99 -14.04 -5.92
N SER A 304 -0.43 -12.96 -6.43
CA SER A 304 -0.99 -11.63 -6.32
C SER A 304 -1.20 -11.03 -7.70
N LEU A 305 -2.44 -10.81 -8.08
CA LEU A 305 -2.86 -10.16 -9.32
C LEU A 305 -3.47 -8.80 -8.95
N ILE A 306 -2.63 -7.77 -8.80
CA ILE A 306 -3.04 -6.43 -8.39
C ILE A 306 -3.00 -5.48 -9.60
N GLY A 307 -3.53 -4.26 -9.48
CA GLY A 307 -3.51 -3.32 -10.61
C GLY A 307 -4.87 -3.03 -11.26
N SER A 308 -4.81 -2.48 -12.47
CA SER A 308 -5.95 -2.34 -13.37
C SER A 308 -6.30 -3.69 -13.99
N VAL A 309 -7.14 -4.44 -13.28
CA VAL A 309 -7.62 -5.79 -13.63
C VAL A 309 -8.68 -5.83 -14.76
N ARG A 310 -8.99 -4.71 -15.44
CA ARG A 310 -10.17 -4.58 -16.34
C ARG A 310 -10.15 -5.56 -17.51
N ASN A 311 -8.97 -5.94 -17.99
CA ASN A 311 -8.80 -6.85 -19.11
C ASN A 311 -8.42 -8.29 -18.69
N LEU A 312 -8.21 -8.54 -17.38
CA LEU A 312 -7.75 -9.83 -16.86
C LEU A 312 -8.87 -10.87 -16.58
N LEU A 313 -10.14 -10.48 -16.65
CA LEU A 313 -11.23 -11.19 -15.98
C LEU A 313 -12.39 -11.36 -16.98
N SER A 314 -12.39 -12.39 -17.83
CA SER A 314 -12.78 -13.75 -17.41
C SER A 314 -11.81 -14.87 -17.83
N GLY A 315 -10.71 -14.57 -18.53
CA GLY A 315 -9.79 -15.56 -19.11
C GLY A 315 -8.51 -15.85 -18.31
N ASP A 316 -7.88 -14.85 -17.70
CA ASP A 316 -6.51 -15.02 -17.20
C ASP A 316 -6.43 -15.78 -15.90
N LEU A 317 -7.41 -15.63 -15.00
CA LEU A 317 -7.44 -16.47 -13.80
C LEU A 317 -7.65 -17.94 -14.16
N GLN A 318 -8.37 -18.23 -15.25
CA GLN A 318 -8.50 -19.59 -15.77
C GLN A 318 -7.17 -20.09 -16.35
N SER A 319 -6.42 -19.22 -17.03
CA SER A 319 -5.06 -19.52 -17.50
C SER A 319 -4.12 -19.80 -16.33
N TRP A 320 -4.16 -18.98 -15.28
CA TRP A 320 -3.41 -19.23 -14.04
C TRP A 320 -3.78 -20.55 -13.37
N ALA A 321 -5.07 -20.91 -13.35
CA ALA A 321 -5.53 -22.19 -12.81
C ALA A 321 -5.04 -23.40 -13.62
N LYS A 322 -4.69 -23.22 -14.91
CA LYS A 322 -4.02 -24.25 -15.71
C LYS A 322 -2.52 -24.32 -15.43
N SER A 323 -1.90 -23.20 -15.10
CA SER A 323 -0.45 -23.10 -14.88
C SER A 323 -0.01 -23.49 -13.46
N THR A 324 -0.86 -23.32 -12.45
CA THR A 324 -0.51 -23.67 -11.07
C THR A 324 -1.67 -24.28 -10.29
N ASP A 325 -1.34 -25.20 -9.38
CA ASP A 325 -2.30 -25.82 -8.48
C ASP A 325 -2.70 -24.87 -7.34
N PHE A 326 -3.91 -24.31 -7.43
CA PHE A 326 -4.48 -23.42 -6.41
C PHE A 326 -4.63 -24.07 -5.03
N ARG A 327 -4.54 -25.40 -4.91
CA ARG A 327 -4.60 -26.08 -3.61
C ARG A 327 -3.37 -25.83 -2.73
N CYS A 328 -2.26 -25.40 -3.33
CA CYS A 328 -1.01 -25.07 -2.64
C CYS A 328 -0.94 -23.60 -2.18
N LEU A 329 -1.89 -22.76 -2.62
CA LEU A 329 -1.89 -21.33 -2.31
C LEU A 329 -2.20 -21.08 -0.83
N HIS A 330 -1.32 -20.30 -0.20
CA HIS A 330 -1.46 -19.76 1.14
C HIS A 330 -1.88 -18.29 1.13
N HIS A 331 -1.48 -17.56 0.09
CA HIS A 331 -1.81 -16.16 -0.13
C HIS A 331 -2.39 -15.96 -1.52
N LEU A 332 -3.52 -15.26 -1.60
CA LEU A 332 -4.17 -14.88 -2.85
C LEU A 332 -4.60 -13.41 -2.78
N ALA A 333 -4.10 -12.59 -3.70
CA ALA A 333 -4.59 -11.22 -3.89
C ALA A 333 -5.19 -11.06 -5.29
N LEU A 334 -6.44 -10.62 -5.34
CA LEU A 334 -7.22 -10.43 -6.56
C LEU A 334 -7.72 -8.97 -6.59
N GLY A 335 -7.04 -8.16 -7.40
CA GLY A 335 -7.18 -6.72 -7.45
C GLY A 335 -6.59 -6.00 -6.24
N GLY A 336 -6.82 -4.69 -6.18
CA GLY A 336 -6.29 -3.83 -5.13
C GLY A 336 -5.00 -3.10 -5.52
N GLY A 337 -4.45 -2.41 -4.52
CA GLY A 337 -3.37 -1.43 -4.63
C GLY A 337 -3.88 0.01 -4.79
N PHE A 338 -3.03 0.96 -4.42
CA PHE A 338 -3.42 2.36 -4.30
C PHE A 338 -3.48 3.04 -5.67
N GLY A 339 -4.56 3.76 -5.99
CA GLY A 339 -4.76 4.40 -7.29
C GLY A 339 -5.45 3.55 -8.36
N ALA A 340 -5.71 2.27 -8.08
CA ALA A 340 -6.48 1.37 -8.95
C ALA A 340 -7.88 1.08 -8.39
N GLU A 341 -8.47 2.02 -7.67
CA GLU A 341 -9.69 1.77 -6.90
C GLU A 341 -10.91 1.40 -7.76
N SER A 342 -10.91 1.83 -9.03
CA SER A 342 -12.01 1.73 -9.98
C SER A 342 -12.09 0.41 -10.77
N VAL A 343 -11.35 -0.61 -10.33
CA VAL A 343 -11.24 -1.91 -11.01
C VAL A 343 -11.14 -3.05 -10.01
N GLY A 344 -11.94 -4.09 -10.16
CA GLY A 344 -11.92 -5.27 -9.30
C GLY A 344 -12.46 -6.53 -9.98
N ILE A 345 -12.77 -7.54 -9.19
CA ILE A 345 -13.30 -8.84 -9.62
C ILE A 345 -14.79 -8.68 -9.97
N PRO A 346 -15.21 -8.94 -11.22
CA PRO A 346 -16.61 -8.90 -11.61
C PRO A 346 -17.35 -10.15 -11.11
N GLY A 347 -18.67 -10.06 -11.10
CA GLY A 347 -19.56 -11.10 -10.58
C GLY A 347 -19.43 -12.49 -11.22
N ASP A 348 -19.21 -12.54 -12.53
CA ASP A 348 -19.02 -13.79 -13.29
C ASP A 348 -17.74 -14.53 -12.89
N VAL A 349 -16.66 -13.79 -12.59
CA VAL A 349 -15.43 -14.41 -12.08
C VAL A 349 -15.60 -14.90 -10.65
N MET A 350 -16.29 -14.14 -9.79
CA MET A 350 -16.64 -14.60 -8.43
C MET A 350 -17.41 -15.93 -8.48
N GLU A 351 -18.39 -16.03 -9.38
CA GLU A 351 -19.17 -17.26 -9.60
C GLU A 351 -18.28 -18.40 -10.10
N TRP A 352 -17.41 -18.17 -11.09
CA TRP A 352 -16.48 -19.18 -11.59
C TRP A 352 -15.55 -19.70 -10.50
N ILE A 353 -14.97 -18.82 -9.68
CA ILE A 353 -14.10 -19.19 -8.56
C ILE A 353 -14.87 -20.08 -7.58
N SER A 354 -16.09 -19.66 -7.20
CA SER A 354 -16.91 -20.37 -6.21
C SER A 354 -17.26 -21.80 -6.63
N ARG A 355 -17.41 -22.05 -7.94
CA ARG A 355 -17.80 -23.35 -8.50
C ARG A 355 -16.62 -24.25 -8.89
N THR A 356 -15.52 -23.66 -9.33
CA THR A 356 -14.45 -24.40 -10.03
C THR A 356 -13.18 -24.51 -9.19
N CYS A 357 -12.90 -23.53 -8.33
CA CYS A 357 -11.64 -23.46 -7.60
C CYS A 357 -11.76 -24.02 -6.18
N SER A 358 -10.63 -24.47 -5.64
CA SER A 358 -10.54 -24.95 -4.25
C SER A 358 -9.24 -24.46 -3.61
N PHE A 359 -9.36 -23.84 -2.44
CA PHE A 359 -8.24 -23.23 -1.72
C PHE A 359 -8.09 -23.78 -0.29
N PRO A 360 -7.74 -25.07 -0.11
CA PRO A 360 -7.62 -25.71 1.20
C PRO A 360 -6.56 -25.14 2.15
N GLN A 361 -5.49 -24.54 1.63
CA GLN A 361 -4.36 -24.04 2.44
C GLN A 361 -4.33 -22.51 2.56
N LEU A 362 -5.36 -21.83 2.04
CA LEU A 362 -5.39 -20.38 1.98
C LEU A 362 -5.53 -19.78 3.37
N LYS A 363 -4.62 -18.89 3.71
CA LYS A 363 -4.57 -18.16 4.99
C LYS A 363 -4.89 -16.70 4.80
N THR A 364 -4.48 -16.12 3.67
CA THR A 364 -4.66 -14.70 3.38
C THR A 364 -5.40 -14.52 2.06
N LEU A 365 -6.50 -13.77 2.09
CA LEU A 365 -7.22 -13.33 0.91
C LEU A 365 -7.31 -11.80 0.88
N ILE A 366 -6.91 -11.21 -0.24
CA ILE A 366 -7.18 -9.81 -0.58
C ILE A 366 -8.08 -9.83 -1.81
N ALA A 367 -9.30 -9.32 -1.69
CA ALA A 367 -10.28 -9.29 -2.77
C ALA A 367 -10.81 -7.87 -2.97
N ARG A 368 -10.65 -7.34 -4.17
CA ARG A 368 -11.33 -6.11 -4.60
C ARG A 368 -12.49 -6.48 -5.49
N LEU A 369 -13.71 -6.16 -5.08
CA LEU A 369 -14.92 -6.49 -5.82
C LEU A 369 -15.27 -5.34 -6.79
N ASP A 370 -15.91 -5.67 -7.90
CA ASP A 370 -16.44 -4.70 -8.85
C ASP A 370 -17.83 -5.15 -9.33
N ARG A 371 -18.77 -4.20 -9.40
CA ARG A 371 -20.13 -4.44 -9.91
C ARG A 371 -20.18 -4.52 -11.43
N ASP A 372 -19.07 -4.25 -12.12
CA ASP A 372 -18.91 -4.21 -13.57
C ASP A 372 -19.89 -3.19 -14.20
N ASN A 373 -19.44 -1.93 -14.23
CA ASN A 373 -20.29 -0.76 -14.47
C ASN A 373 -20.58 -0.47 -15.96
N PHE A 374 -20.22 -1.37 -16.87
CA PHE A 374 -20.31 -1.17 -18.31
C PHE A 374 -21.42 -2.02 -18.93
N ASP A 375 -22.60 -1.40 -19.03
CA ASP A 375 -23.72 -1.71 -19.93
C ASP A 375 -24.87 -2.63 -19.46
N ASP A 376 -24.75 -3.47 -18.43
CA ASP A 376 -25.89 -4.29 -17.98
C ASP A 376 -26.15 -4.19 -16.47
N GLN A 377 -27.43 -4.05 -16.08
CA GLN A 377 -27.82 -4.34 -14.71
C GLN A 377 -27.47 -5.81 -14.46
N LYS A 378 -26.38 -6.09 -13.72
CA LYS A 378 -26.12 -7.41 -13.15
C LYS A 378 -26.90 -7.50 -11.83
N PRO A 379 -28.13 -8.05 -11.78
CA PRO A 379 -28.91 -8.16 -10.55
C PRO A 379 -28.33 -9.20 -9.58
N ASP A 380 -27.49 -10.10 -10.10
CA ASP A 380 -26.97 -11.25 -9.35
C ASP A 380 -25.66 -10.96 -8.62
N TYR A 381 -25.12 -9.74 -8.69
CA TYR A 381 -23.82 -9.37 -8.08
C TYR A 381 -23.73 -9.79 -6.60
N SER A 382 -24.70 -9.36 -5.78
CA SER A 382 -24.67 -9.68 -4.34
C SER A 382 -24.77 -11.18 -4.11
N ARG A 383 -25.58 -11.91 -4.90
CA ARG A 383 -25.63 -13.38 -4.85
C ARG A 383 -24.28 -14.02 -5.17
N GLN A 384 -23.62 -13.57 -6.24
CA GLN A 384 -22.32 -14.08 -6.68
C GLN A 384 -21.21 -13.80 -5.65
N ALA A 385 -21.20 -12.59 -5.06
CA ALA A 385 -20.27 -12.24 -3.98
C ALA A 385 -20.51 -13.09 -2.72
N VAL A 386 -21.78 -13.30 -2.35
CA VAL A 386 -22.16 -14.16 -1.22
C VAL A 386 -21.73 -15.62 -1.46
N GLU A 387 -21.96 -16.18 -2.64
CA GLU A 387 -21.51 -17.53 -3.02
C GLU A 387 -19.98 -17.64 -2.98
N PHE A 388 -19.27 -16.63 -3.46
CA PHE A 388 -17.81 -16.56 -3.42
C PHE A 388 -17.27 -16.64 -1.99
N PHE A 389 -17.73 -15.80 -1.06
CA PHE A 389 -17.26 -15.84 0.33
C PHE A 389 -17.69 -17.09 1.08
N ARG A 390 -18.82 -17.70 0.73
CA ARG A 390 -19.25 -19.00 1.30
C ARG A 390 -18.39 -20.16 0.82
N ALA A 391 -17.83 -20.10 -0.39
CA ALA A 391 -16.97 -21.14 -0.93
C ALA A 391 -15.55 -21.13 -0.34
N ILE A 392 -15.11 -19.98 0.19
CA ILE A 392 -13.78 -19.82 0.77
C ILE A 392 -13.74 -20.39 2.19
N LYS A 393 -12.72 -21.22 2.45
CA LYS A 393 -12.50 -21.84 3.76
C LYS A 393 -12.02 -20.81 4.80
N PRO A 394 -12.02 -21.16 6.10
CA PRO A 394 -11.61 -20.24 7.15
C PRO A 394 -10.21 -19.66 6.91
N LEU A 395 -10.08 -18.34 7.05
CA LEU A 395 -8.86 -17.55 6.77
C LEU A 395 -8.26 -17.00 8.06
N ASP A 396 -6.96 -16.73 8.06
CA ASP A 396 -6.28 -15.95 9.12
C ASP A 396 -6.39 -14.44 8.86
N GLU A 397 -6.29 -14.03 7.58
CA GLU A 397 -6.32 -12.64 7.15
C GLU A 397 -7.27 -12.44 5.96
N LEU A 398 -8.15 -11.45 6.04
CA LEU A 398 -9.10 -11.10 5.00
C LEU A 398 -9.14 -9.58 4.79
N SER A 399 -8.87 -9.13 3.56
CA SER A 399 -9.08 -7.75 3.13
C SER A 399 -10.07 -7.73 1.97
N VAL A 400 -11.18 -7.01 2.15
CA VAL A 400 -12.22 -6.85 1.13
C VAL A 400 -12.44 -5.37 0.86
N SER A 401 -12.38 -4.99 -0.41
CA SER A 401 -12.64 -3.62 -0.86
C SER A 401 -13.58 -3.61 -2.06
N GLY A 402 -14.24 -2.47 -2.31
CA GLY A 402 -15.21 -2.34 -3.40
C GLY A 402 -16.66 -2.35 -2.91
N PRO A 403 -17.62 -2.63 -3.80
CA PRO A 403 -19.05 -2.54 -3.46
C PRO A 403 -19.43 -3.58 -2.41
N LEU A 404 -19.96 -3.13 -1.28
CA LEU A 404 -20.42 -4.00 -0.19
C LEU A 404 -21.87 -3.68 0.14
N ASP A 405 -22.59 -4.69 0.61
CA ASP A 405 -23.94 -4.58 1.16
C ASP A 405 -24.06 -5.51 2.39
N PRO A 406 -25.16 -5.42 3.15
CA PRO A 406 -25.34 -6.24 4.35
C PRO A 406 -25.29 -7.75 4.08
N ASP A 407 -25.80 -8.23 2.94
CA ASP A 407 -25.81 -9.67 2.63
C ASP A 407 -24.38 -10.19 2.38
N ILE A 408 -23.55 -9.39 1.69
CA ILE A 408 -22.13 -9.69 1.49
C ILE A 408 -21.38 -9.66 2.82
N LEU A 409 -21.66 -8.67 3.68
CA LEU A 409 -21.06 -8.61 5.02
C LEU A 409 -21.42 -9.87 5.83
N ASP A 410 -22.68 -10.30 5.82
CA ASP A 410 -23.13 -11.51 6.50
C ASP A 410 -22.39 -12.76 5.99
N ALA A 411 -22.16 -12.86 4.67
CA ALA A 411 -21.39 -13.96 4.09
C ALA A 411 -19.91 -13.95 4.55
N ILE A 412 -19.28 -12.77 4.59
CA ILE A 412 -17.91 -12.59 5.08
C ILE A 412 -17.78 -13.01 6.55
N LEU A 413 -18.74 -12.62 7.38
CA LEU A 413 -18.69 -12.87 8.82
C LEU A 413 -19.06 -14.32 9.19
N SER A 414 -20.03 -14.92 8.49
CA SER A 414 -20.50 -16.27 8.78
C SER A 414 -19.54 -17.37 8.31
N GLY A 415 -18.84 -17.17 7.19
CA GLY A 415 -17.87 -18.14 6.66
C GLY A 415 -16.47 -17.91 7.24
N PRO A 416 -15.64 -17.05 6.63
CA PRO A 416 -14.28 -16.77 7.10
C PRO A 416 -14.20 -16.25 8.55
N GLY A 417 -15.15 -15.41 8.96
CA GLY A 417 -15.04 -14.56 10.16
C GLY A 417 -14.66 -15.26 11.47
N GLN A 418 -15.02 -16.52 11.67
CA GLN A 418 -14.75 -17.23 12.93
C GLN A 418 -13.24 -17.44 13.22
N THR A 419 -12.40 -17.55 12.18
CA THR A 419 -10.96 -17.78 12.34
C THR A 419 -10.11 -16.54 12.05
N VAL A 420 -10.70 -15.50 11.46
CA VAL A 420 -9.96 -14.31 11.03
C VAL A 420 -9.35 -13.59 12.23
N LYS A 421 -8.04 -13.40 12.17
CA LYS A 421 -7.27 -12.58 13.12
C LYS A 421 -7.10 -11.16 12.61
N LYS A 422 -7.08 -10.96 11.30
CA LYS A 422 -6.96 -9.64 10.66
C LYS A 422 -8.05 -9.43 9.62
N LEU A 423 -8.92 -8.46 9.87
CA LEU A 423 -10.03 -8.10 9.00
C LEU A 423 -9.88 -6.66 8.52
N ASP A 424 -9.94 -6.45 7.21
CA ASP A 424 -9.92 -5.13 6.58
C ASP A 424 -11.11 -5.01 5.62
N LEU A 425 -12.03 -4.08 5.91
CA LEU A 425 -13.24 -3.86 5.12
C LEU A 425 -13.25 -2.43 4.61
N ARG A 426 -13.28 -2.25 3.28
CA ARG A 426 -13.26 -0.93 2.63
C ARG A 426 -14.35 -0.81 1.56
N PRO A 427 -15.62 -0.59 1.96
CA PRO A 427 -16.69 -0.23 1.06
C PRO A 427 -16.27 0.91 0.14
N TYR A 428 -16.49 0.74 -1.15
CA TYR A 428 -16.16 1.72 -2.18
C TYR A 428 -17.09 1.53 -3.38
N GLU A 429 -17.50 2.65 -3.98
CA GLU A 429 -18.23 2.67 -5.26
C GLU A 429 -17.43 3.50 -6.26
N SER A 430 -17.50 3.14 -7.55
CA SER A 430 -16.82 3.90 -8.59
C SER A 430 -17.45 5.30 -8.71
N PRO A 431 -16.66 6.40 -8.68
CA PRO A 431 -17.15 7.76 -8.89
C PRO A 431 -17.42 8.07 -10.37
N PHE A 432 -16.88 7.25 -11.29
CA PHE A 432 -17.01 7.47 -12.74
C PHE A 432 -18.47 7.29 -13.20
N GLN A 433 -19.08 8.39 -13.64
CA GLN A 433 -20.32 8.42 -14.40
C GLN A 433 -19.96 8.48 -15.88
N VAL A 434 -20.34 7.46 -16.66
CA VAL A 434 -20.43 7.65 -18.13
C VAL A 434 -21.74 8.42 -18.35
N ASP A 435 -21.75 9.42 -19.23
CA ASP A 435 -22.81 10.43 -19.40
C ASP A 435 -24.20 9.95 -19.88
N ASN A 436 -24.52 8.66 -19.77
CA ASN A 436 -25.82 8.15 -20.23
C ASN A 436 -26.84 8.08 -19.10
N ARG A 437 -28.07 8.51 -19.35
CA ARG A 437 -29.14 8.75 -18.35
C ARG A 437 -29.73 7.49 -17.68
N TRP A 438 -28.96 6.39 -17.63
CA TRP A 438 -29.39 5.06 -17.19
C TRP A 438 -28.51 4.46 -16.07
N PHE A 439 -27.83 5.27 -15.25
CA PHE A 439 -26.90 4.75 -14.23
C PHE A 439 -27.45 4.62 -12.81
N ARG A 440 -26.98 3.55 -12.13
CA ARG A 440 -27.22 3.21 -10.72
C ARG A 440 -26.70 4.30 -9.79
N ARG A 441 -27.46 4.58 -8.74
CA ARG A 441 -27.20 5.58 -7.70
C ARG A 441 -26.59 4.97 -6.43
N ASP A 442 -25.81 3.90 -6.60
CA ASP A 442 -25.27 3.15 -5.46
C ASP A 442 -24.35 4.04 -4.62
N ILE A 443 -24.49 3.91 -3.30
CA ILE A 443 -23.73 4.64 -2.30
C ILE A 443 -22.90 3.59 -1.54
N PRO A 444 -21.61 3.85 -1.27
CA PRO A 444 -20.80 2.94 -0.47
C PRO A 444 -21.47 2.63 0.86
N MET A 445 -21.46 1.36 1.26
CA MET A 445 -22.02 0.92 2.53
C MET A 445 -21.40 1.68 3.70
N ILE A 446 -22.27 2.23 4.56
CA ILE A 446 -21.87 2.89 5.80
C ILE A 446 -21.99 1.90 6.96
N PHE A 447 -20.91 1.70 7.71
CA PHE A 447 -20.94 0.86 8.91
C PHE A 447 -21.68 1.54 10.05
N THR A 448 -22.71 0.87 10.57
CA THR A 448 -23.46 1.31 11.74
C THR A 448 -22.95 0.59 12.99
N LYS A 449 -23.35 1.07 14.17
CA LYS A 449 -23.13 0.40 15.45
C LYS A 449 -23.52 -1.09 15.43
N GLN A 450 -24.62 -1.44 14.76
CA GLN A 450 -25.10 -2.81 14.67
C GLN A 450 -24.13 -3.69 13.87
N HIS A 451 -23.60 -3.20 12.76
CA HIS A 451 -22.59 -3.93 11.98
C HIS A 451 -21.31 -4.18 12.81
N ILE A 452 -20.85 -3.20 13.60
CA ILE A 452 -19.66 -3.40 14.44
C ILE A 452 -19.90 -4.46 15.54
N LEU A 453 -21.08 -4.44 16.16
CA LEU A 453 -21.47 -5.46 17.15
C LEU A 453 -21.58 -6.85 16.51
N GLN A 454 -22.04 -6.93 15.27
CA GLN A 454 -22.09 -8.17 14.50
C GLN A 454 -20.69 -8.71 14.20
N ILE A 455 -19.76 -7.86 13.74
CA ILE A 455 -18.35 -8.24 13.52
C ILE A 455 -17.75 -8.79 14.80
N ARG A 456 -17.96 -8.11 15.94
CA ARG A 456 -17.50 -8.59 17.25
C ARG A 456 -18.03 -9.98 17.59
N ALA A 457 -19.32 -10.22 17.35
CA ALA A 457 -19.98 -11.46 17.72
C ALA A 457 -19.51 -12.65 16.85
N GLN A 458 -19.24 -12.40 15.56
CA GLN A 458 -18.90 -13.45 14.59
C GLN A 458 -17.37 -13.63 14.41
N CYS A 459 -16.55 -12.66 14.85
CA CYS A 459 -15.09 -12.71 14.79
C CYS A 459 -14.46 -12.62 16.20
N PRO A 460 -14.59 -13.64 17.07
CA PRO A 460 -14.14 -13.58 18.45
C PRO A 460 -12.60 -13.52 18.61
N GLY A 461 -11.87 -14.06 17.63
CA GLY A 461 -10.40 -14.10 17.60
C GLY A 461 -9.73 -12.86 16.98
N LEU A 462 -10.50 -11.82 16.63
CA LEU A 462 -9.99 -10.69 15.87
C LEU A 462 -8.95 -9.87 16.65
N GLU A 463 -7.72 -9.83 16.14
CA GLU A 463 -6.57 -9.11 16.70
C GLU A 463 -6.35 -7.75 16.01
N GLU A 464 -6.62 -7.67 14.71
CA GLU A 464 -6.41 -6.48 13.89
C GLU A 464 -7.66 -6.16 13.07
N LEU A 465 -8.17 -4.94 13.18
CA LEU A 465 -9.34 -4.48 12.42
C LEU A 465 -9.01 -3.19 11.68
N ALA A 466 -9.25 -3.17 10.37
CA ALA A 466 -9.29 -1.97 9.55
C ALA A 466 -10.71 -1.75 9.02
N ILE A 467 -11.30 -0.59 9.32
CA ILE A 467 -12.69 -0.31 8.99
C ILE A 467 -12.95 1.20 8.86
N PRO A 468 -13.79 1.65 7.92
CA PRO A 468 -14.19 3.04 7.86
C PRO A 468 -15.28 3.36 8.88
N VAL A 469 -15.20 4.57 9.44
CA VAL A 469 -16.23 5.16 10.30
C VAL A 469 -16.67 6.47 9.64
N LYS A 470 -17.98 6.64 9.46
CA LYS A 470 -18.53 7.85 8.88
C LYS A 470 -18.35 9.02 9.84
N ARG A 471 -17.74 10.12 9.39
CA ARG A 471 -17.67 11.35 10.17
C ARG A 471 -19.03 12.06 10.14
N THR A 472 -19.57 12.32 11.32
CA THR A 472 -20.85 13.03 11.52
C THR A 472 -20.64 14.17 12.52
N LYS A 473 -19.57 14.94 12.31
CA LYS A 473 -19.21 16.13 13.11
C LYS A 473 -19.01 15.79 14.60
N SER A 474 -18.45 14.61 14.88
CA SER A 474 -18.17 14.15 16.25
C SER A 474 -19.44 14.02 17.12
N ASP A 475 -20.59 13.71 16.50
CA ASP A 475 -21.86 13.54 17.22
C ASP A 475 -21.91 12.27 18.09
N ALA A 476 -23.00 12.13 18.86
CA ALA A 476 -23.19 10.99 19.75
C ALA A 476 -23.28 9.64 19.01
N ILE A 477 -23.73 9.62 17.74
CA ILE A 477 -23.83 8.40 16.93
C ILE A 477 -22.42 7.91 16.56
N GLU A 478 -21.56 8.83 16.14
CA GLU A 478 -20.16 8.55 15.84
C GLU A 478 -19.39 8.09 17.10
N ALA A 479 -19.56 8.82 18.21
CA ALA A 479 -18.94 8.48 19.49
C ALA A 479 -19.35 7.08 19.97
N ASP A 480 -20.63 6.71 19.77
CA ASP A 480 -21.14 5.39 20.08
C ASP A 480 -20.49 4.27 19.26
N ILE A 481 -20.15 4.52 17.99
CA ILE A 481 -19.40 3.57 17.17
C ILE A 481 -18.02 3.35 17.79
N TYR A 482 -17.28 4.41 18.15
CA TYR A 482 -15.96 4.27 18.78
C TYR A 482 -16.02 3.46 20.09
N ARG A 483 -17.05 3.68 20.91
CA ARG A 483 -17.27 2.92 22.15
C ARG A 483 -17.40 1.43 21.90
N THR A 484 -17.99 1.01 20.77
CA THR A 484 -18.17 -0.43 20.51
C THR A 484 -16.85 -1.20 20.35
N PHE A 485 -15.78 -0.55 19.87
CA PHE A 485 -14.46 -1.18 19.73
C PHE A 485 -13.84 -1.58 21.07
N SER A 486 -14.20 -0.89 22.16
CA SER A 486 -13.79 -1.25 23.52
C SER A 486 -14.24 -2.66 23.92
N LYS A 487 -15.29 -3.19 23.29
CA LYS A 487 -15.88 -4.47 23.68
C LYS A 487 -15.25 -5.69 22.98
N PHE A 488 -14.31 -5.48 22.06
CA PHE A 488 -13.58 -6.57 21.40
C PHE A 488 -12.54 -7.17 22.34
N ASN A 489 -12.57 -8.48 22.57
CA ASN A 489 -11.72 -9.11 23.58
C ASN A 489 -10.24 -9.24 23.16
N SER A 490 -9.97 -9.44 21.87
CA SER A 490 -8.63 -9.78 21.36
C SER A 490 -7.97 -8.66 20.55
N LEU A 491 -8.72 -7.60 20.25
CA LEU A 491 -8.28 -6.52 19.35
C LEU A 491 -7.13 -5.71 19.96
N ARG A 492 -5.95 -5.83 19.33
CA ARG A 492 -4.70 -5.13 19.67
C ARG A 492 -4.37 -3.97 18.73
N SER A 493 -4.80 -4.03 17.47
CA SER A 493 -4.52 -3.01 16.47
C SER A 493 -5.80 -2.59 15.78
N LEU A 494 -6.06 -1.28 15.75
CA LEU A 494 -7.23 -0.70 15.11
C LEU A 494 -6.79 0.32 14.07
N PHE A 495 -7.26 0.17 12.84
CA PHE A 495 -7.05 1.14 11.77
C PHE A 495 -8.40 1.73 11.35
N LEU A 496 -8.65 2.97 11.76
CA LEU A 496 -9.87 3.70 11.40
C LEU A 496 -9.63 4.57 10.17
N THR A 497 -10.42 4.34 9.13
CA THR A 497 -10.55 5.30 8.04
C THR A 497 -11.71 6.24 8.35
N LEU A 498 -11.44 7.50 8.68
CA LEU A 498 -12.47 8.49 8.94
C LEU A 498 -13.03 8.99 7.60
N ASP A 499 -14.18 8.45 7.21
CA ASP A 499 -14.83 8.75 5.94
C ASP A 499 -15.57 10.09 6.00
N CYS A 500 -15.03 11.08 5.29
CA CYS A 500 -15.56 12.44 5.18
C CYS A 500 -16.36 12.68 3.89
N SER A 501 -16.59 11.66 3.07
CA SER A 501 -17.34 11.77 1.81
C SER A 501 -18.81 12.13 2.03
N ASN A 502 -19.52 12.56 1.01
CA ASN A 502 -20.97 12.69 1.05
C ASN A 502 -21.60 12.34 -0.30
N TRP A 503 -21.59 11.04 -0.61
CA TRP A 503 -22.15 10.48 -1.84
C TRP A 503 -23.66 10.74 -1.99
N ARG A 504 -24.37 11.02 -0.90
CA ARG A 504 -25.81 11.32 -0.90
C ARG A 504 -26.13 12.60 -1.67
N VAL A 505 -25.21 13.57 -1.70
CA VAL A 505 -25.41 14.85 -2.40
C VAL A 505 -25.80 14.62 -3.86
N VAL A 506 -25.08 13.75 -4.58
CA VAL A 506 -25.32 13.51 -6.01
C VAL A 506 -26.20 12.28 -6.24
N ARG A 507 -26.11 11.27 -5.37
CA ARG A 507 -26.71 9.95 -5.63
C ARG A 507 -28.02 9.70 -4.88
N ASP A 508 -28.31 10.42 -3.81
CA ASP A 508 -29.57 10.24 -3.07
C ASP A 508 -30.56 11.37 -3.43
N PRO A 509 -31.60 11.11 -4.25
CA PRO A 509 -32.56 12.15 -4.63
C PRO A 509 -33.42 12.64 -3.45
N THR A 510 -33.43 11.90 -2.35
CA THR A 510 -34.18 12.26 -1.14
C THR A 510 -33.33 13.07 -0.15
N TYR A 511 -32.05 13.27 -0.45
CA TYR A 511 -31.13 14.00 0.41
C TYR A 511 -31.42 15.50 0.36
N GLN A 512 -32.06 16.00 1.42
CA GLN A 512 -32.38 17.40 1.60
C GLN A 512 -31.87 17.86 2.98
N PRO A 513 -30.61 18.32 3.07
CA PRO A 513 -30.08 18.84 4.32
C PRO A 513 -30.78 20.15 4.71
N ALA A 514 -31.00 20.35 6.01
CA ALA A 514 -31.56 21.58 6.55
C ALA A 514 -30.43 22.61 6.73
N PHE A 515 -30.29 23.52 5.76
CA PHE A 515 -29.28 24.57 5.77
C PHE A 515 -29.87 25.93 6.14
N ASP A 516 -29.03 26.80 6.72
CA ASP A 516 -29.35 28.21 6.93
C ASP A 516 -29.32 28.99 5.59
N GLU A 517 -29.85 30.23 5.57
CA GLU A 517 -29.96 31.03 4.33
C GLU A 517 -28.62 31.21 3.60
N GLU A 518 -27.50 31.26 4.33
CA GLU A 518 -26.17 31.40 3.74
C GLU A 518 -25.63 30.06 3.24
N ASP A 519 -25.85 28.97 3.98
CA ASP A 519 -25.48 27.60 3.61
C ASP A 519 -26.31 27.05 2.44
N ASP A 520 -27.53 27.57 2.22
CA ASP A 520 -28.41 27.10 1.15
C ASP A 520 -28.00 27.62 -0.23
N LYS A 521 -27.13 28.64 -0.27
CA LYS A 521 -26.62 29.24 -1.50
C LYS A 521 -25.78 28.24 -2.31
N PRO A 522 -25.85 28.26 -3.65
CA PRO A 522 -24.98 27.46 -4.50
C PRO A 522 -23.49 27.79 -4.24
N CYS A 523 -22.67 26.74 -4.18
CA CYS A 523 -21.23 26.85 -4.13
C CYS A 523 -20.69 26.95 -5.56
N GLU A 524 -20.48 28.19 -6.05
CA GLU A 524 -20.07 28.47 -7.44
C GLU A 524 -18.80 27.72 -7.88
N VAL A 525 -17.94 27.33 -6.92
CA VAL A 525 -16.66 26.66 -7.17
C VAL A 525 -16.81 25.17 -7.50
N LEU A 526 -17.90 24.51 -7.08
CA LEU A 526 -18.06 23.05 -7.17
C LEU A 526 -19.22 22.61 -8.08
N GLY A 527 -19.98 23.57 -8.63
CA GLY A 527 -21.12 23.35 -9.52
C GLY A 527 -22.47 23.67 -8.86
N GLU A 528 -23.50 23.94 -9.68
CA GLU A 528 -24.82 24.43 -9.24
C GLU A 528 -25.55 23.51 -8.25
N TRP A 529 -25.17 22.24 -8.15
CA TRP A 529 -25.82 21.23 -7.31
C TRP A 529 -25.23 21.14 -5.89
N LEU A 530 -24.08 21.77 -5.65
CA LEU A 530 -23.46 21.84 -4.34
C LEU A 530 -23.79 23.18 -3.68
N LYS A 531 -24.11 23.15 -2.39
CA LYS A 531 -24.43 24.32 -1.57
C LYS A 531 -23.27 24.63 -0.61
N GLU A 532 -23.16 25.88 -0.16
CA GLU A 532 -22.11 26.31 0.79
C GLU A 532 -22.13 25.50 2.10
N GLY A 533 -23.31 25.05 2.54
CA GLY A 533 -23.47 24.17 3.70
C GLY A 533 -22.75 22.82 3.54
N HIS A 534 -22.72 22.25 2.32
CA HIS A 534 -21.96 21.02 2.06
C HIS A 534 -20.47 21.24 2.27
N ALA A 535 -19.92 22.36 1.79
CA ALA A 535 -18.51 22.71 1.98
C ALA A 535 -18.19 22.88 3.47
N ARG A 536 -19.06 23.58 4.21
CA ARG A 536 -18.93 23.79 5.66
C ARG A 536 -18.90 22.46 6.42
N GLU A 537 -19.82 21.55 6.11
CA GLU A 537 -19.88 20.22 6.72
C GLU A 537 -18.64 19.37 6.39
N THR A 538 -18.18 19.40 5.13
CA THR A 538 -16.94 18.73 4.73
C THR A 538 -15.76 19.22 5.55
N PHE A 539 -15.60 20.53 5.76
CA PHE A 539 -14.50 21.05 6.58
C PHE A 539 -14.59 20.59 8.04
N MET A 540 -15.77 20.64 8.65
CA MET A 540 -15.96 20.15 10.02
C MET A 540 -15.63 18.66 10.16
N ASN A 541 -16.00 17.84 9.18
CA ASN A 541 -15.74 16.40 9.20
C ASN A 541 -14.25 16.09 8.98
N CYS A 542 -13.60 16.79 8.04
CA CYS A 542 -12.19 16.62 7.71
C CYS A 542 -11.24 17.13 8.82
N ALA A 543 -11.66 18.06 9.67
CA ALA A 543 -10.82 18.64 10.71
C ALA A 543 -10.52 17.64 11.84
N VAL A 544 -9.35 17.00 11.75
CA VAL A 544 -8.89 15.97 12.70
C VAL A 544 -7.54 16.38 13.29
N ASP A 545 -7.54 16.94 14.49
CA ASP A 545 -6.33 17.30 15.23
C ASP A 545 -5.93 16.22 16.25
N GLU A 546 -4.81 16.44 16.94
CA GLU A 546 -4.30 15.52 17.96
C GLU A 546 -5.31 15.29 19.09
N ARG A 547 -6.09 16.32 19.44
CA ARG A 547 -7.06 16.26 20.55
C ARG A 547 -8.19 15.30 20.22
N LEU A 548 -8.72 15.34 19.00
CA LEU A 548 -9.71 14.37 18.55
C LEU A 548 -9.13 12.97 18.46
N ALA A 549 -7.93 12.81 17.91
CA ALA A 549 -7.27 11.50 17.84
C ALA A 549 -7.09 10.86 19.23
N ARG A 550 -6.66 11.65 20.22
CA ARG A 550 -6.56 11.24 21.63
C ARG A 550 -7.93 10.91 22.23
N SER A 551 -8.95 11.73 21.96
CA SER A 551 -10.32 11.48 22.44
C SER A 551 -10.88 10.16 21.90
N ILE A 552 -10.64 9.85 20.63
CA ILE A 552 -11.03 8.55 20.03
C ILE A 552 -10.29 7.40 20.73
N TRP A 553 -8.98 7.52 20.93
CA TRP A 553 -8.19 6.53 21.67
C TRP A 553 -8.73 6.29 23.07
N GLU A 554 -9.00 7.36 23.82
CA GLU A 554 -9.54 7.31 25.17
C GLU A 554 -10.88 6.58 25.20
N ILE A 555 -11.82 6.92 24.31
CA ILE A 555 -13.12 6.25 24.22
C ILE A 555 -12.98 4.75 23.92
N VAL A 556 -12.07 4.37 23.02
CA VAL A 556 -11.85 2.96 22.67
C VAL A 556 -11.20 2.20 23.84
N CYS A 557 -10.36 2.87 24.64
CA CYS A 557 -9.61 2.25 25.73
C CYS A 557 -10.34 2.26 27.09
N GLN A 558 -11.22 3.22 27.34
CA GLN A 558 -11.82 3.47 28.66
C GLN A 558 -12.49 2.24 29.27
N ASP A 559 -13.29 1.53 28.46
CA ASP A 559 -14.01 0.31 28.88
C ASP A 559 -13.49 -0.95 28.18
N LYS A 560 -12.19 -0.98 27.85
CA LYS A 560 -11.59 -2.05 27.06
C LYS A 560 -11.67 -3.38 27.81
N VAL A 561 -12.33 -4.36 27.19
CA VAL A 561 -12.43 -5.74 27.70
C VAL A 561 -11.35 -6.60 27.05
N GLY A 562 -10.68 -7.43 27.85
CA GLY A 562 -9.68 -8.38 27.35
C GLY A 562 -8.30 -7.75 27.14
N ARG A 563 -7.69 -7.97 25.97
CA ARG A 563 -6.37 -7.44 25.63
C ARG A 563 -6.42 -5.91 25.49
N LYS A 564 -5.37 -5.23 25.96
CA LYS A 564 -5.23 -3.78 25.74
C LYS A 564 -5.00 -3.49 24.26
N LEU A 565 -5.50 -2.35 23.79
CA LEU A 565 -5.19 -1.85 22.46
C LEU A 565 -3.74 -1.37 22.45
N GLU A 566 -2.92 -1.90 21.55
CA GLU A 566 -1.50 -1.59 21.41
C GLU A 566 -1.27 -0.45 20.40
N SER A 567 -2.10 -0.38 19.35
CA SER A 567 -1.97 0.62 18.30
C SER A 567 -3.34 1.08 17.76
N LEU A 568 -3.48 2.38 17.53
CA LEU A 568 -4.58 3.01 16.81
C LEU A 568 -3.99 3.86 15.69
N LYS A 569 -4.30 3.48 14.45
CA LYS A 569 -4.03 4.27 13.26
C LYS A 569 -5.32 4.96 12.82
N ILE A 570 -5.25 6.25 12.52
CA ILE A 570 -6.37 7.06 12.02
C ILE A 570 -5.95 7.64 10.68
N TRP A 571 -6.77 7.42 9.65
CA TRP A 571 -6.59 8.01 8.32
C TRP A 571 -7.86 8.75 7.90
N THR A 572 -7.74 10.04 7.67
CA THR A 572 -8.87 10.88 7.24
C THR A 572 -8.92 10.92 5.71
N LYS A 573 -10.03 10.46 5.10
CA LYS A 573 -10.20 10.37 3.64
C LYS A 573 -11.63 10.78 3.22
N GLY A 574 -11.83 11.08 1.95
CA GLY A 574 -13.14 11.29 1.35
C GLY A 574 -13.60 12.73 1.37
N GLY A 575 -12.82 13.66 1.93
CA GLY A 575 -13.13 15.07 1.90
C GLY A 575 -13.27 15.57 0.46
N GLY A 576 -14.43 16.13 0.13
CA GLY A 576 -14.74 16.63 -1.21
C GLY A 576 -15.29 15.56 -2.17
N GLU A 577 -15.44 14.30 -1.75
CA GLU A 577 -16.06 13.25 -2.55
C GLU A 577 -17.59 13.30 -2.41
N PHE A 578 -18.30 13.80 -3.42
CA PHE A 578 -19.76 13.95 -3.41
C PHE A 578 -20.52 12.92 -4.26
N GLY A 579 -19.81 11.89 -4.76
CA GLY A 579 -20.38 10.79 -5.54
C GLY A 579 -20.29 10.95 -7.07
N ASN A 580 -19.46 11.89 -7.54
CA ASN A 580 -19.10 12.09 -8.95
C ASN A 580 -17.61 12.47 -9.07
N THR A 581 -17.12 12.67 -10.29
CA THR A 581 -15.71 12.98 -10.60
C THR A 581 -15.36 14.47 -10.54
N THR A 582 -16.32 15.36 -10.27
CA THR A 582 -16.05 16.80 -10.26
C THR A 582 -15.42 17.24 -8.93
N SER A 583 -14.18 17.74 -9.00
CA SER A 583 -13.54 18.48 -7.92
C SER A 583 -13.19 19.88 -8.44
N GLY A 584 -13.74 20.93 -7.81
CA GLY A 584 -13.52 22.31 -8.22
C GLY A 584 -12.66 23.13 -7.25
N GLY A 585 -11.83 24.02 -7.80
CA GLY A 585 -11.14 25.13 -7.10
C GLY A 585 -10.17 24.80 -5.96
N ASN A 586 -9.97 25.74 -5.02
CA ASN A 586 -9.01 25.68 -3.90
C ASN A 586 -9.45 24.80 -2.71
N MET A 587 -10.59 24.13 -2.81
CA MET A 587 -11.11 23.26 -1.76
C MET A 587 -10.17 22.08 -1.38
N PRO A 588 -9.46 21.44 -2.33
CA PRO A 588 -8.54 20.35 -2.02
C PRO A 588 -7.40 20.76 -1.08
N ASP A 589 -6.91 22.01 -1.18
CA ASP A 589 -5.83 22.51 -0.32
C ASP A 589 -6.28 22.65 1.15
N ILE A 590 -7.50 23.18 1.36
CA ILE A 590 -8.10 23.28 2.70
C ILE A 590 -8.34 21.89 3.27
N ILE A 591 -8.98 21.01 2.49
CA ILE A 591 -9.26 19.63 2.90
C ILE A 591 -7.96 18.89 3.25
N ALA A 592 -6.91 19.01 2.44
CA ALA A 592 -5.62 18.34 2.67
C ALA A 592 -4.86 18.87 3.90
N ASN A 593 -5.14 20.10 4.36
CA ASN A 593 -4.58 20.63 5.60
C ASN A 593 -5.38 20.15 6.84
N LEU A 594 -6.71 20.13 6.73
CA LEU A 594 -7.63 19.68 7.79
C LEU A 594 -7.50 18.17 8.06
N SER A 595 -7.37 17.36 7.01
CA SER A 595 -7.43 15.90 7.01
C SER A 595 -6.14 15.25 7.51
N ARG A 596 -5.74 15.53 8.75
CA ARG A 596 -4.54 14.92 9.34
C ARG A 596 -4.78 13.47 9.69
N SER A 597 -3.70 12.71 9.71
CA SER A 597 -3.67 11.28 10.03
C SER A 597 -2.74 11.04 11.21
N TRP A 598 -3.10 10.09 12.08
CA TRP A 598 -2.46 9.93 13.38
C TRP A 598 -2.15 8.46 13.65
N LEU A 599 -1.04 8.23 14.34
CA LEU A 599 -0.68 6.94 14.91
C LEU A 599 -0.51 7.12 16.42
N ILE A 600 -1.25 6.33 17.19
CA ILE A 600 -1.18 6.28 18.64
C ILE A 600 -0.74 4.87 19.03
N GLU A 601 0.35 4.76 19.80
CA GLU A 601 0.93 3.48 20.20
C GLU A 601 1.22 3.46 21.70
N LEU A 602 1.02 2.31 22.34
CA LEU A 602 1.45 2.10 23.71
C LEU A 602 2.99 2.00 23.76
N VAL A 603 3.62 2.80 24.63
CA VAL A 603 5.05 2.70 24.89
C VAL A 603 5.28 1.66 25.99
N PRO A 604 6.02 0.57 25.74
CA PRO A 604 6.36 -0.41 26.77
C PRO A 604 7.42 0.18 27.72
N ARG A 605 7.00 0.90 28.76
CA ARG A 605 7.82 1.25 29.93
C ARG A 605 7.11 0.83 31.21
N HIS A 606 7.89 0.42 32.21
CA HIS A 606 7.43 -0.44 33.31
C HIS A 606 6.37 0.16 34.25
N ASP A 607 6.14 1.48 34.29
CA ASP A 607 5.31 2.08 35.36
C ASP A 607 4.20 3.07 34.94
N GLU A 608 4.02 3.42 33.66
CA GLU A 608 2.89 4.27 33.23
C GLU A 608 2.38 3.85 31.84
N ASN A 609 1.04 3.87 31.62
CA ASN A 609 0.40 3.68 30.30
C ASN A 609 0.71 4.87 29.37
N MET A 610 1.98 5.17 29.13
CA MET A 610 2.40 6.30 28.30
C MET A 610 2.11 5.98 26.83
N ILE A 611 1.36 6.87 26.19
CA ILE A 611 1.06 6.78 24.76
C ILE A 611 2.02 7.65 23.96
N SER A 612 2.53 7.12 22.85
CA SER A 612 3.20 7.89 21.82
C SER A 612 2.16 8.31 20.79
N VAL A 613 2.11 9.60 20.45
CA VAL A 613 1.19 10.13 19.44
C VAL A 613 2.01 10.79 18.36
N ARG A 614 1.82 10.36 17.12
CA ARG A 614 2.58 10.85 15.96
C ARG A 614 1.64 11.17 14.82
N GLU A 615 1.82 12.34 14.21
CA GLU A 615 1.17 12.67 12.94
C GLU A 615 1.84 11.91 11.79
N LEU A 616 1.04 11.17 11.02
CA LEU A 616 1.49 10.46 9.82
C LEU A 616 1.46 11.42 8.63
N GLY A 617 2.54 11.46 7.84
CA GLY A 617 2.65 12.38 6.71
C GLY A 617 3.00 13.82 7.10
N LEU A 618 3.43 14.06 8.34
CA LEU A 618 3.81 15.39 8.85
C LEU A 618 4.77 16.13 7.92
N LYS A 619 5.87 15.47 7.51
CA LYS A 619 6.88 16.07 6.63
C LYS A 619 6.28 16.48 5.27
N ALA A 620 5.39 15.65 4.74
CA ALA A 620 4.74 15.88 3.47
C ALA A 620 3.75 17.05 3.56
N ARG A 621 3.01 17.15 4.67
CA ARG A 621 2.16 18.31 4.98
C ARG A 621 2.99 19.59 5.13
N GLU A 622 4.06 19.58 5.91
CA GLU A 622 4.91 20.76 6.13
C GLU A 622 5.54 21.28 4.84
N ALA A 623 5.97 20.37 3.94
CA ALA A 623 6.44 20.72 2.62
C ALA A 623 5.35 21.42 1.79
N ARG A 624 4.14 20.85 1.75
CA ARG A 624 2.98 21.44 1.06
C ARG A 624 2.57 22.79 1.66
N ASP A 625 2.57 22.92 2.99
CA ASP A 625 2.24 24.18 3.67
C ASP A 625 3.29 25.27 3.35
N LYS A 626 4.57 24.90 3.25
CA LYS A 626 5.64 25.80 2.84
C LYS A 626 5.45 26.27 1.40
N GLU A 627 5.22 25.34 0.46
CA GLU A 627 4.92 25.68 -0.93
C GLU A 627 3.67 26.57 -1.07
N GLY A 628 2.64 26.29 -0.26
CA GLY A 628 1.44 27.11 -0.17
C GLY A 628 1.72 28.54 0.29
N ARG A 629 2.52 28.73 1.35
CA ARG A 629 2.93 30.06 1.81
C ARG A 629 3.73 30.82 0.76
N GLU A 630 4.68 30.16 0.11
CA GLU A 630 5.46 30.79 -0.97
C GLU A 630 4.56 31.20 -2.16
N ARG A 631 3.53 30.41 -2.47
CA ARG A 631 2.54 30.75 -3.50
C ARG A 631 1.69 31.96 -3.08
N ASP A 632 1.23 31.98 -1.84
CA ASP A 632 0.45 33.07 -1.26
C ASP A 632 1.27 34.39 -1.26
N GLU A 633 2.54 34.33 -0.83
CA GLU A 633 3.47 35.47 -0.84
C GLU A 633 3.73 36.02 -2.24
N ARG A 634 4.00 35.15 -3.23
CA ARG A 634 4.16 35.58 -4.63
C ARG A 634 2.90 36.28 -5.13
N ARG A 635 1.72 35.73 -4.81
CA ARG A 635 0.45 36.30 -5.23
C ARG A 635 0.22 37.69 -4.62
N ASP A 636 0.55 37.87 -3.34
CA ASP A 636 0.46 39.16 -2.64
C ASP A 636 1.43 40.23 -3.22
N VAL A 637 2.54 39.81 -3.84
CA VAL A 637 3.49 40.71 -4.51
C VAL A 637 3.06 41.09 -5.94
N TYR A 638 2.49 40.15 -6.72
CA TYR A 638 2.17 40.38 -8.15
C TYR A 638 0.78 41.02 -8.40
N LEU A 639 -0.22 40.79 -7.53
CA LEU A 639 -1.57 41.33 -7.73
C LEU A 639 -1.66 42.88 -7.72
N PRO A 640 -0.90 43.61 -6.88
CA PRO A 640 -0.91 45.08 -6.88
C PRO A 640 -0.40 45.69 -8.20
N GLU A 641 0.50 45.03 -8.93
CA GLU A 641 1.05 45.52 -10.20
C GLU A 641 0.04 45.44 -11.36
N GLN A 642 -1.01 44.62 -11.24
CA GLN A 642 -2.06 44.46 -12.25
C GLN A 642 -3.36 45.23 -11.92
N GLY A 643 -3.36 46.06 -10.88
CA GLY A 643 -4.55 46.83 -10.47
C GLY A 643 -5.68 45.97 -9.90
N ILE A 644 -5.39 44.73 -9.50
CA ILE A 644 -6.33 43.81 -8.86
C ILE A 644 -6.12 43.94 -7.35
N GLU A 645 -7.12 44.43 -6.62
CA GLU A 645 -7.04 44.50 -5.15
C GLU A 645 -6.76 43.11 -4.55
N PRO A 646 -5.99 43.02 -3.45
CA PRO A 646 -5.70 41.76 -2.74
C PRO A 646 -6.92 41.23 -1.96
N THR A 647 -8.12 41.28 -2.56
CA THR A 647 -9.36 40.70 -2.03
C THR A 647 -9.40 39.17 -2.12
N SER A 648 -8.34 38.53 -2.62
CA SER A 648 -8.31 37.08 -2.87
C SER A 648 -8.20 36.18 -1.63
N ARG A 649 -8.20 36.76 -0.41
CA ARG A 649 -8.38 35.99 0.83
C ARG A 649 -9.82 35.50 1.02
N ASP A 650 -10.80 36.07 0.30
CA ASP A 650 -12.22 35.73 0.41
C ASP A 650 -12.72 34.86 -0.76
N CYS A 651 -12.01 33.78 -1.10
CA CYS A 651 -12.58 32.77 -1.99
C CYS A 651 -13.75 32.03 -1.30
N HIS A 652 -14.74 31.55 -2.07
CA HIS A 652 -15.92 30.86 -1.52
C HIS A 652 -15.59 29.74 -0.50
N PRO A 653 -14.64 28.81 -0.77
CA PRO A 653 -14.22 27.83 0.21
C PRO A 653 -13.66 28.44 1.50
N MET A 654 -12.95 29.57 1.41
CA MET A 654 -12.41 30.25 2.60
C MET A 654 -13.52 30.92 3.42
N ARG A 655 -14.59 31.43 2.79
CA ARG A 655 -15.75 31.96 3.53
C ARG A 655 -16.42 30.88 4.37
N ALA A 656 -16.67 29.71 3.77
CA ALA A 656 -17.22 28.56 4.51
C ALA A 656 -16.28 28.10 5.64
N PHE A 657 -14.96 28.08 5.42
CA PHE A 657 -13.96 27.81 6.47
C PHE A 657 -14.04 28.83 7.61
N ARG A 658 -14.09 30.13 7.29
CA ARG A 658 -14.12 31.22 8.29
C ARG A 658 -15.40 31.30 9.10
N ARG A 659 -16.51 30.78 8.58
CA ARG A 659 -17.75 30.61 9.36
C ARG A 659 -17.62 29.54 10.44
N VAL A 660 -16.76 28.54 10.25
CA VAL A 660 -16.46 27.53 11.28
C VAL A 660 -15.36 28.05 12.22
N TRP A 661 -14.29 28.61 11.66
CA TRP A 661 -13.14 29.12 12.41
C TRP A 661 -12.81 30.58 12.03
N PRO A 662 -13.37 31.57 12.77
CA PRO A 662 -13.06 32.98 12.57
C PRO A 662 -11.57 33.30 12.76
N CYS A 663 -11.09 34.36 12.11
CA CYS A 663 -9.69 34.80 12.21
C CYS A 663 -9.29 35.10 13.67
N LYS A 664 -8.09 34.65 14.08
CA LYS A 664 -7.51 35.01 15.37
C LYS A 664 -6.77 36.35 15.23
N GLN A 665 -6.83 37.20 16.26
CA GLN A 665 -6.24 38.55 16.22
C GLN A 665 -4.71 38.55 15.96
N ASP A 666 -4.02 37.46 16.33
CA ASP A 666 -2.55 37.36 16.25
C ASP A 666 -2.01 36.39 15.18
N SER A 667 -2.88 35.68 14.45
CA SER A 667 -2.44 34.70 13.44
C SER A 667 -2.73 35.20 12.03
N LYS A 668 -1.72 35.09 11.15
CA LYS A 668 -1.84 35.43 9.72
C LYS A 668 -2.01 34.20 8.83
N ASP A 669 -1.83 32.99 9.36
CA ASP A 669 -1.89 31.73 8.60
C ASP A 669 -3.11 30.90 9.04
N TRP A 670 -4.08 30.75 8.14
CA TRP A 670 -5.32 30.00 8.37
C TRP A 670 -5.08 28.53 8.71
N ARG A 671 -3.92 27.99 8.27
CA ARG A 671 -3.49 26.60 8.51
C ARG A 671 -3.26 26.30 9.99
N LEU A 672 -3.18 27.33 10.84
CA LEU A 672 -3.01 27.24 12.30
C LEU A 672 -4.28 27.64 13.08
N GLU A 673 -5.36 27.99 12.39
CA GLU A 673 -6.53 28.65 12.99
C GLU A 673 -7.74 27.75 13.17
N TRP A 674 -7.62 26.46 12.93
CA TRP A 674 -8.69 25.50 13.10
C TRP A 674 -8.40 24.52 14.26
N SER A 675 -9.46 23.87 14.74
CA SER A 675 -9.40 22.74 15.67
C SER A 675 -10.53 21.79 15.36
N SER A 676 -10.38 20.52 15.72
CA SER A 676 -11.44 19.53 15.56
C SER A 676 -12.65 19.84 16.44
N LEU A 677 -13.81 19.29 16.07
CA LEU A 677 -14.98 19.27 16.94
C LEU A 677 -14.81 18.16 18.00
N PRO A 678 -15.01 18.45 19.29
CA PRO A 678 -14.88 17.45 20.34
C PRO A 678 -15.95 16.36 20.20
N LEU A 679 -15.62 15.13 20.60
CA LEU A 679 -16.58 14.02 20.64
C LEU A 679 -17.68 14.34 21.64
N GLN A 680 -18.93 14.25 21.19
CA GLN A 680 -20.08 14.38 22.07
C GLN A 680 -20.21 13.14 22.95
N SER A 681 -20.42 13.38 24.25
CA SER A 681 -20.67 12.35 25.25
C SER A 681 -22.00 11.66 25.03
#